data_AF-A0A1E4Y7R0-F1
#
_entry.id   AF-A0A1E4Y7R0-F1
#
_cell.length_a   1.000
_cell.length_b   1.000
_cell.length_c   1.000
_cell.angle_alpha   90.00
_cell.angle_beta   90.00
_cell.angle_gamma   90.00
#
_symmetry.space_group_name_H-M   'P 1'
#
loop_
_entity.id
_entity.type
_entity.pdbx_description
1 polymer ?
#
loop_
_entity_poly.entity_id
_entity_poly.type
_entity_poly.pdbx_seq_one_letter_code
_entity_poly.pdbx_strand_id
1 'polypeptide(L)'
;MSDFPDDDIAILPESDDPGVWISWTTIQQSIASDPERSAWVSANAGSGKTHVLTQRVIRLLLSGARPSAILCLTYTKAAASEMSNRVFDRLAAWATMPDDELKTRIADIEGKEPDIFKLAEARRLFAKALETPGGLKIQTIHAFCEALLHQFPLEANVAGHFSVLDDRAAEVLLDDARRALLTATTPHGDAELARAFDYVLDLGDESGLDTLLGDIIANRNAIRRFTETAERNGGVETALLARLGLSPGETETSIAEQYWPLPCLSGETLELYLTLADQKGGAKAQEMAYALRLAKREADPLARAEILEKAMLTAKGEPKSDSQFFVKAMLADAPALADAVAAARVHVVASRDRLKLMRMYRATHAALILADRLNRDYEELKKRRSQLDFEDLITRTADLLTKKDVGPWIHYKLDQGIDHILVDEAQDTSPIQWSVIQSLTEDFFSGDSARPTLRTIFAVGDEKQSIYSFQGARPERFSEESDRTRRRVATSGQQFSSIRLPLSFRSTADVLGAVDHVFTSPENARGLSAVNEPVVHRSSRIGHPGAVDLWEMIAPEPAAKEEDWTAPFDSTPESAPAAILARRMAHTIGNLIGRETIIDKGKARFIEAGDILVLVRKRDSFVNALTRALKRRGNIPVAGADRLVLTSHIAIQDLLALGRFLLLPEDDLSLCALLKSPLFDLSEEDVFAVAAYRDDEEGVWSHLQRFAAEGHDRFRQVVERLRTFLALSKSLPVHDFYARVLGSFGGRRKFLARLGTEVSDILDEFLTFTLDHETSGLPGLQSFISTLELEAPTVKREQDKGRNEVRIMTVHASKGLEAPIVFLVDGGGKAFTHTHLPKMRLIETGKDEIPLPVWIPVSALANSLTQADTARLQALAEEEYRRLLYVGMTRAADRLIICGYRGIRENADTWHAMISAALPGQELYCTQKTFTGPDGDWQGLSWRVAQVQLEFETAREHEKRSERVGLPAGLSRPLPPQKSLPRPLSPSGVGTVVDEEADDLLVTSALFGEKTKSDRALQKGRFIHRMLQTLPEIAPEERADAARRYAERAARFWPQAEREALVGSVMALLSHPDLQGTYSTHAQAEVSIMGTLKLGSQSYAVSGRIDRLANLDDRVIILDYKTNRVPPGEESSIPFAHKAQLAIYREILSPLYPGKRIDCMLVYTENASIYTLSDGVLALALAELETK
;
A
#
# COMPACT_ATOMS: atom_id res chain seq x y z
N MET A 1 -41.06 -2.27 22.33
CA MET A 1 -40.70 -0.84 22.32
C MET A 1 -40.95 -0.32 20.91
N SER A 2 -42.22 -0.10 20.57
CA SER A 2 -42.68 0.41 19.28
C SER A 2 -43.54 1.63 19.60
N ASP A 3 -42.98 2.81 19.33
CA ASP A 3 -43.62 4.12 19.10
C ASP A 3 -42.62 5.21 19.50
N PHE A 4 -41.71 5.53 18.58
CA PHE A 4 -41.05 6.84 18.54
C PHE A 4 -41.22 7.40 17.13
N PRO A 5 -41.70 8.64 16.96
CA PRO A 5 -41.94 9.26 15.67
C PRO A 5 -40.63 9.55 14.90
N ASP A 6 -40.73 9.46 13.58
CA ASP A 6 -39.64 9.31 12.60
C ASP A 6 -38.83 10.59 12.25
N ASP A 7 -38.83 11.64 13.10
CA ASP A 7 -38.23 12.95 12.69
C ASP A 7 -37.35 13.67 13.73
N ASP A 8 -37.01 13.07 14.88
CA ASP A 8 -36.14 13.73 15.86
C ASP A 8 -34.66 13.41 15.64
N ILE A 9 -33.88 14.45 15.30
CA ILE A 9 -32.47 14.54 15.65
C ILE A 9 -32.40 14.19 17.13
N ALA A 10 -31.93 12.98 17.47
CA ALA A 10 -31.95 12.48 18.83
C ALA A 10 -31.29 13.50 19.77
N ILE A 11 -32.11 14.18 20.58
CA ILE A 11 -31.67 15.21 21.51
C ILE A 11 -30.58 14.60 22.37
N LEU A 12 -29.41 15.24 22.37
CA LEU A 12 -28.27 14.80 23.17
C LEU A 12 -28.66 14.82 24.66
N PRO A 13 -28.23 13.84 25.47
CA PRO A 13 -28.46 13.88 26.91
C PRO A 13 -27.98 15.20 27.53
N GLU A 14 -28.86 15.85 28.30
CA GLU A 14 -28.52 17.09 29.03
C GLU A 14 -27.70 16.82 30.31
N SER A 15 -27.75 15.59 30.83
CA SER A 15 -27.01 15.16 32.04
C SER A 15 -25.53 14.89 31.74
N ASP A 16 -24.64 15.21 32.67
CA ASP A 16 -23.22 14.83 32.63
C ASP A 16 -22.97 13.40 33.17
N ASP A 17 -24.02 12.64 33.53
CA ASP A 17 -23.89 11.27 34.05
C ASP A 17 -23.43 10.28 32.96
N PRO A 18 -22.25 9.61 33.12
CA PRO A 18 -21.76 8.62 32.16
C PRO A 18 -22.72 7.45 31.96
N GLY A 19 -23.49 7.04 32.97
CA GLY A 19 -24.45 5.95 32.84
C GLY A 19 -25.55 6.27 31.82
N VAL A 20 -26.02 7.52 31.82
CA VAL A 20 -27.00 8.02 30.84
C VAL A 20 -26.39 8.05 29.44
N TRP A 21 -25.17 8.57 29.29
CA TRP A 21 -24.48 8.62 28.00
C TRP A 21 -24.15 7.24 27.44
N ILE A 22 -23.72 6.29 28.27
CA ILE A 22 -23.44 4.90 27.86
C ILE A 22 -24.74 4.22 27.43
N SER A 23 -25.80 4.36 28.22
CA SER A 23 -27.12 3.79 27.88
C SER A 23 -27.65 4.35 26.56
N TRP A 24 -27.65 5.68 26.41
CA TRP A 24 -28.06 6.36 25.19
C TRP A 24 -27.21 5.94 23.98
N THR A 25 -25.88 5.91 24.14
CA THR A 25 -24.96 5.51 23.06
C THR A 25 -25.20 4.06 22.65
N THR A 26 -25.44 3.17 23.61
CA THR A 26 -25.76 1.76 23.33
C THR A 26 -27.05 1.61 22.51
N ILE A 27 -28.09 2.41 22.83
CA ILE A 27 -29.33 2.45 22.05
C ILE A 27 -29.05 2.93 20.61
N GLN A 28 -28.30 4.02 20.46
CA GLN A 28 -27.95 4.56 19.13
C GLN A 28 -27.10 3.59 18.30
N GLN A 29 -26.14 2.91 18.92
CA GLN A 29 -25.33 1.86 18.27
C GLN A 29 -26.19 0.64 17.88
N SER A 30 -27.20 0.30 18.69
CA SER A 30 -28.18 -0.74 18.36
C SER A 30 -29.05 -0.35 17.16
N ILE A 31 -29.53 0.90 17.08
CA ILE A 31 -30.28 1.41 15.91
C ILE A 31 -29.38 1.41 14.67
N ALA A 32 -28.14 1.90 14.79
CA ALA A 32 -27.19 1.94 13.67
C ALA A 32 -26.86 0.54 13.12
N SER A 33 -26.73 -0.45 14.01
CA SER A 33 -26.40 -1.83 13.62
C SER A 33 -27.61 -2.66 13.20
N ASP A 34 -28.82 -2.09 13.15
CA ASP A 34 -30.08 -2.79 12.85
C ASP A 34 -30.19 -3.26 11.39
N PRO A 35 -30.10 -4.57 11.09
CA PRO A 35 -30.01 -5.11 9.72
C PRO A 35 -31.16 -4.68 8.80
N GLU A 36 -32.30 -4.26 9.36
CA GLU A 36 -33.49 -3.85 8.61
C GLU A 36 -33.48 -2.38 8.17
N ARG A 37 -32.50 -1.58 8.60
CA ARG A 37 -32.43 -0.14 8.33
C ARG A 37 -31.20 0.22 7.52
N SER A 38 -31.33 1.20 6.62
CA SER A 38 -30.16 1.91 6.13
C SER A 38 -29.74 2.96 7.15
N ALA A 39 -28.44 3.07 7.45
CA ALA A 39 -27.96 3.95 8.51
C ALA A 39 -26.74 4.77 8.10
N TRP A 40 -26.72 6.02 8.52
CA TRP A 40 -25.60 6.94 8.31
C TRP A 40 -25.09 7.42 9.66
N VAL A 41 -23.87 7.04 10.01
CA VAL A 41 -23.31 7.19 11.36
C VAL A 41 -22.20 8.24 11.33
N SER A 42 -22.47 9.40 11.92
CA SER A 42 -21.47 10.42 12.24
C SER A 42 -20.91 10.14 13.63
N ALA A 43 -19.66 9.69 13.71
CA ALA A 43 -19.08 9.19 14.95
C ALA A 43 -17.73 9.85 15.23
N ASN A 44 -17.63 10.51 16.37
CA ASN A 44 -16.41 11.20 16.78
C ASN A 44 -15.22 10.24 16.96
N ALA A 45 -14.04 10.81 17.23
CA ALA A 45 -12.85 10.03 17.55
C ALA A 45 -13.07 9.17 18.82
N GLY A 46 -12.80 7.86 18.69
CA GLY A 46 -12.94 6.91 19.79
C GLY A 46 -14.38 6.49 20.12
N SER A 47 -15.37 6.83 19.29
CA SER A 47 -16.79 6.50 19.52
C SER A 47 -17.21 5.08 19.15
N GLY A 48 -16.25 4.22 18.80
CA GLY A 48 -16.51 2.82 18.47
C GLY A 48 -17.04 2.59 17.06
N LYS A 49 -16.65 3.40 16.06
CA LYS A 49 -17.00 3.21 14.63
C LYS A 49 -16.85 1.75 14.18
N THR A 50 -15.66 1.19 14.36
CA THR A 50 -15.33 -0.20 14.02
C THR A 50 -16.15 -1.20 14.82
N HIS A 51 -16.52 -0.89 16.07
CA HIS A 51 -17.40 -1.73 16.88
C HIS A 51 -18.81 -1.81 16.28
N VAL A 52 -19.40 -0.67 15.95
CA VAL A 52 -20.73 -0.59 15.30
C VAL A 52 -20.73 -1.31 13.97
N LEU A 53 -19.70 -1.11 13.15
CA LEU A 53 -19.58 -1.72 11.83
C LEU A 53 -19.39 -3.25 11.94
N THR A 54 -18.54 -3.73 12.85
CA THR A 54 -18.38 -5.17 13.15
C THR A 54 -19.70 -5.77 13.66
N GLN A 55 -20.40 -5.08 14.57
CA GLN A 55 -21.69 -5.51 15.09
C GLN A 55 -22.76 -5.57 14.00
N ARG A 56 -22.75 -4.63 13.05
CA ARG A 56 -23.64 -4.64 11.89
C ARG A 56 -23.44 -5.89 11.03
N VAL A 57 -22.19 -6.23 10.70
CA VAL A 57 -21.88 -7.46 9.93
C VAL A 57 -22.39 -8.69 10.66
N ILE A 58 -22.16 -8.79 11.98
CA ILE A 58 -22.59 -9.92 12.79
C ILE A 58 -24.12 -10.03 12.82
N ARG A 59 -24.84 -8.90 12.98
CA ARG A 59 -26.31 -8.89 12.97
C ARG A 59 -26.87 -9.29 11.61
N LEU A 60 -26.27 -8.85 10.50
CA LEU A 60 -26.65 -9.28 9.16
C LEU A 60 -26.49 -10.81 9.00
N LEU A 61 -25.37 -11.37 9.47
CA LEU A 61 -25.14 -12.82 9.44
C LEU A 61 -26.15 -13.58 10.32
N LEU A 62 -26.48 -13.07 11.50
CA LEU A 62 -27.50 -13.63 12.40
C LEU A 62 -28.92 -13.53 11.84
N SER A 63 -29.20 -12.52 11.02
CA SER A 63 -30.46 -12.38 10.27
C SER A 63 -30.54 -13.28 9.03
N GLY A 64 -29.53 -14.12 8.80
CA GLY A 64 -29.50 -15.09 7.70
C GLY A 64 -28.89 -14.56 6.40
N ALA A 65 -28.26 -13.38 6.40
CA ALA A 65 -27.53 -12.90 5.23
C ALA A 65 -26.36 -13.83 4.90
N ARG A 66 -26.18 -14.12 3.61
CA ARG A 66 -25.03 -14.92 3.14
C ARG A 66 -23.75 -14.08 3.30
N PRO A 67 -22.61 -14.64 3.77
CA PRO A 67 -21.36 -13.89 3.88
C PRO A 67 -20.94 -13.19 2.57
N SER A 68 -21.16 -13.83 1.42
CA SER A 68 -20.85 -13.25 0.11
C SER A 68 -21.75 -12.09 -0.33
N ALA A 69 -22.90 -11.91 0.33
CA ALA A 69 -23.87 -10.84 0.08
C ALA A 69 -23.59 -9.54 0.84
N ILE A 70 -22.61 -9.56 1.77
CA ILE A 70 -22.19 -8.41 2.54
C ILE A 70 -20.91 -7.86 1.92
N LEU A 71 -20.96 -6.65 1.37
CA LEU A 71 -19.80 -5.94 0.85
C LEU A 71 -19.38 -4.85 1.84
N CYS A 72 -18.20 -4.99 2.44
CA CYS A 72 -17.62 -3.99 3.32
C CYS A 72 -16.43 -3.31 2.62
N LEU A 73 -16.62 -2.02 2.32
CA LEU A 73 -15.64 -1.17 1.66
C LEU A 73 -14.92 -0.32 2.71
N THR A 74 -13.59 -0.38 2.70
CA THR A 74 -12.72 0.38 3.59
C THR A 74 -11.73 1.22 2.78
N TYR A 75 -11.18 2.26 3.41
CA TYR A 75 -10.20 3.13 2.75
C TYR A 75 -8.80 2.51 2.68
N THR A 76 -8.37 1.78 3.71
CA THR A 76 -7.01 1.20 3.81
C THR A 76 -7.03 -0.32 3.96
N LYS A 77 -5.99 -1.00 3.46
CA LYS A 77 -5.81 -2.45 3.66
C LYS A 77 -5.69 -2.83 5.14
N ALA A 78 -5.11 -1.95 5.96
CA ALA A 78 -5.00 -2.15 7.40
C ALA A 78 -6.37 -2.13 8.09
N ALA A 79 -7.25 -1.19 7.73
CA ALA A 79 -8.62 -1.14 8.26
C ALA A 79 -9.44 -2.38 7.83
N ALA A 80 -9.32 -2.80 6.56
CA ALA A 80 -9.93 -4.04 6.09
C ALA A 80 -9.49 -5.26 6.92
N SER A 81 -8.18 -5.39 7.14
CA SER A 81 -7.60 -6.52 7.89
C SER A 81 -8.01 -6.49 9.36
N GLU A 82 -7.97 -5.33 10.01
CA GLU A 82 -8.40 -5.18 11.40
C GLU A 82 -9.88 -5.55 11.58
N MET A 83 -10.74 -5.04 10.69
CA MET A 83 -12.17 -5.34 10.71
C MET A 83 -12.41 -6.84 10.49
N SER A 84 -11.75 -7.45 9.51
CA SER A 84 -11.87 -8.87 9.21
C SER A 84 -11.48 -9.73 10.41
N ASN A 85 -10.31 -9.45 11.00
CA ASN A 85 -9.84 -10.16 12.19
C ASN A 85 -10.85 -10.03 13.35
N ARG A 86 -11.39 -8.84 13.61
CA ARG A 86 -12.41 -8.65 14.67
C ARG A 86 -13.68 -9.46 14.45
N VAL A 87 -14.17 -9.55 13.21
CA VAL A 87 -15.34 -10.38 12.87
C VAL A 87 -15.01 -11.86 13.08
N PHE A 88 -13.89 -12.33 12.52
CA PHE A 88 -13.49 -13.74 12.61
C PHE A 88 -13.19 -14.17 14.05
N ASP A 89 -12.49 -13.36 14.85
CA ASP A 89 -12.21 -13.64 16.25
C ASP A 89 -13.50 -13.83 17.06
N ARG A 90 -14.51 -12.98 16.80
CA ARG A 90 -15.81 -13.07 17.47
C ARG A 90 -16.59 -14.31 17.04
N LEU A 91 -16.61 -14.62 15.75
CA LEU A 91 -17.26 -15.84 15.24
C LEU A 91 -16.55 -17.12 15.72
N ALA A 92 -15.21 -17.10 15.79
CA ALA A 92 -14.41 -18.20 16.30
C ALA A 92 -14.70 -18.47 17.78
N ALA A 93 -14.76 -17.41 18.59
CA ALA A 93 -15.13 -17.52 20.01
C ALA A 93 -16.52 -18.16 20.18
N TRP A 94 -17.50 -17.77 19.36
CA TRP A 94 -18.86 -18.33 19.42
C TRP A 94 -18.94 -19.81 19.06
N ALA A 95 -18.07 -20.29 18.17
CA ALA A 95 -18.04 -21.71 17.80
C ALA A 95 -17.73 -22.62 19.01
N THR A 96 -16.90 -22.15 19.96
CA THR A 96 -16.44 -22.92 21.13
C THR A 96 -17.07 -22.50 22.47
N MET A 97 -17.77 -21.37 22.52
CA MET A 97 -18.38 -20.83 23.74
C MET A 97 -19.48 -21.75 24.31
N PRO A 98 -19.70 -21.85 25.63
CA PRO A 98 -20.83 -22.58 26.22
C PRO A 98 -22.20 -22.01 25.78
N ASP A 99 -23.25 -22.85 25.73
CA ASP A 99 -24.58 -22.45 25.22
C ASP A 99 -25.20 -21.30 26.02
N ASP A 100 -25.14 -21.33 27.36
CA ASP A 100 -25.72 -20.28 28.20
C ASP A 100 -25.05 -18.93 27.95
N GLU A 101 -23.73 -18.91 27.83
CA GLU A 101 -22.97 -17.68 27.56
C GLU A 101 -23.25 -17.16 26.14
N LEU A 102 -23.30 -18.06 25.15
CA LEU A 102 -23.63 -17.69 23.76
C LEU A 102 -25.06 -17.14 23.67
N LYS A 103 -26.01 -17.72 24.41
CA LYS A 103 -27.40 -17.28 24.50
C LYS A 103 -27.49 -15.86 25.03
N THR A 104 -26.81 -15.55 26.14
CA THR A 104 -26.73 -14.18 26.69
C THR A 104 -26.10 -13.22 25.68
N ARG A 105 -24.97 -13.60 25.06
CA ARG A 105 -24.28 -12.74 24.09
C ARG A 105 -25.13 -12.39 22.88
N ILE A 106 -25.90 -13.33 22.33
CA ILE A 106 -26.79 -13.06 21.20
C ILE A 106 -27.99 -12.23 21.66
N ALA A 107 -28.53 -12.51 22.86
CA ALA A 107 -29.61 -11.73 23.43
C ALA A 107 -29.22 -10.25 23.63
N ASP A 108 -27.99 -9.97 24.07
CA ASP A 108 -27.47 -8.61 24.20
C ASP A 108 -27.37 -7.87 22.85
N ILE A 109 -27.17 -8.60 21.75
CA ILE A 109 -26.99 -8.03 20.41
C ILE A 109 -28.34 -7.78 19.72
N GLU A 110 -29.28 -8.72 19.82
CA GLU A 110 -30.56 -8.66 19.12
C GLU A 110 -31.71 -8.14 20.00
N GLY A 111 -31.49 -7.99 21.31
CA GLY A 111 -32.52 -7.63 22.27
C GLY A 111 -33.59 -8.71 22.50
N LYS A 112 -33.36 -9.93 21.99
CA LYS A 112 -34.26 -11.08 22.11
C LYS A 112 -33.45 -12.34 22.34
N GLU A 113 -33.95 -13.20 23.23
CA GLU A 113 -33.29 -14.47 23.53
C GLU A 113 -33.34 -15.40 22.30
N PRO A 114 -32.20 -15.96 21.85
CA PRO A 114 -32.17 -16.82 20.65
C PRO A 114 -32.81 -18.17 20.94
N ASP A 115 -33.46 -18.73 19.92
CA ASP A 115 -33.92 -20.12 19.96
C ASP A 115 -32.77 -21.09 19.66
N ILE A 116 -33.06 -22.40 19.81
CA ILE A 116 -32.08 -23.47 19.60
C ILE A 116 -31.56 -23.47 18.15
N PHE A 117 -32.41 -23.14 17.18
CA PHE A 117 -32.02 -23.10 15.77
C PHE A 117 -31.02 -21.98 15.49
N LYS A 118 -31.25 -20.81 16.09
CA LYS A 118 -30.37 -19.65 15.96
C LYS A 118 -29.04 -19.83 16.67
N LEU A 119 -29.02 -20.49 17.82
CA LEU A 119 -27.76 -20.92 18.47
C LEU A 119 -26.95 -21.86 17.58
N ALA A 120 -27.61 -22.87 16.98
CA ALA A 120 -26.95 -23.79 16.06
C ALA A 120 -26.48 -23.09 14.76
N GLU A 121 -27.20 -22.07 14.29
CA GLU A 121 -26.76 -21.23 13.18
C GLU A 121 -25.56 -20.36 13.55
N ALA A 122 -25.59 -19.67 14.70
CA ALA A 122 -24.50 -18.83 15.19
C ALA A 122 -23.18 -19.60 15.29
N ARG A 123 -23.20 -20.85 15.77
CA ARG A 123 -22.01 -21.73 15.81
C ARG A 123 -21.46 -22.07 14.42
N ARG A 124 -22.33 -22.17 13.42
CA ARG A 124 -21.96 -22.47 12.04
C ARG A 124 -21.47 -21.24 11.26
N LEU A 125 -21.70 -20.03 11.76
CA LEU A 125 -21.32 -18.80 11.06
C LEU A 125 -19.81 -18.71 10.78
N PHE A 126 -18.96 -19.16 11.71
CA PHE A 126 -17.50 -19.18 11.49
C PHE A 126 -17.13 -20.06 10.29
N ALA A 127 -17.60 -21.31 10.28
CA ALA A 127 -17.36 -22.24 9.17
C ALA A 127 -18.00 -21.74 7.86
N LYS A 128 -19.25 -21.25 7.89
CA LYS A 128 -19.92 -20.65 6.72
C LYS A 128 -19.12 -19.49 6.14
N ALA A 129 -18.59 -18.59 6.98
CA ALA A 129 -17.80 -17.45 6.53
C ALA A 129 -16.47 -17.88 5.91
N LEU A 130 -15.82 -18.91 6.46
CA LEU A 130 -14.55 -19.45 5.97
C LEU A 130 -14.70 -20.27 4.67
N GLU A 131 -15.75 -21.09 4.58
CA GLU A 131 -16.03 -21.99 3.45
C GLU A 131 -16.75 -21.29 2.28
N THR A 132 -17.25 -20.07 2.48
CA THR A 132 -17.83 -19.27 1.40
C THR A 132 -16.76 -19.00 0.34
N PRO A 133 -16.97 -19.35 -0.94
CA PRO A 133 -16.03 -19.03 -2.01
C PRO A 133 -15.79 -17.51 -2.09
N GLY A 134 -14.53 -17.09 -1.96
CA GLY A 134 -14.15 -15.67 -1.88
C GLY A 134 -14.33 -15.04 -0.49
N GLY A 135 -14.80 -15.80 0.50
CA GLY A 135 -14.95 -15.38 1.90
C GLY A 135 -15.94 -14.24 2.13
N LEU A 136 -15.83 -13.62 3.31
CA LEU A 136 -16.52 -12.37 3.65
C LEU A 136 -15.82 -11.22 2.91
N LYS A 137 -16.55 -10.43 2.12
CA LYS A 137 -15.99 -9.38 1.26
C LYS A 137 -15.67 -8.11 2.04
N ILE A 138 -14.62 -8.15 2.87
CA ILE A 138 -14.05 -6.99 3.55
C ILE A 138 -12.79 -6.57 2.80
N GLN A 139 -12.87 -5.50 2.02
CA GLN A 139 -11.79 -5.09 1.14
C GLN A 139 -11.75 -3.57 0.92
N THR A 140 -10.69 -3.11 0.26
CA THR A 140 -10.60 -1.70 -0.15
C THR A 140 -11.45 -1.43 -1.39
N ILE A 141 -11.82 -0.17 -1.62
CA ILE A 141 -12.55 0.23 -2.84
C ILE A 141 -11.76 -0.16 -4.10
N HIS A 142 -10.43 0.01 -4.10
CA HIS A 142 -9.57 -0.40 -5.20
C HIS A 142 -9.60 -1.91 -5.45
N ALA A 143 -9.48 -2.72 -4.39
CA ALA A 143 -9.54 -4.18 -4.51
C ALA A 143 -10.91 -4.67 -5.02
N PHE A 144 -11.99 -3.98 -4.65
CA PHE A 144 -13.31 -4.25 -5.21
C PHE A 144 -13.37 -3.93 -6.72
N CYS A 145 -12.86 -2.77 -7.14
CA CYS A 145 -12.81 -2.37 -8.55
C CYS A 145 -11.97 -3.35 -9.38
N GLU A 146 -10.81 -3.74 -8.87
CA GLU A 146 -9.93 -4.76 -9.48
C GLU A 146 -10.66 -6.08 -9.68
N ALA A 147 -11.29 -6.62 -8.62
CA ALA A 147 -12.05 -7.85 -8.69
C ALA A 147 -13.21 -7.77 -9.70
N LEU A 148 -13.89 -6.62 -9.78
CA LEU A 148 -14.98 -6.41 -10.72
C LEU A 148 -14.49 -6.39 -12.17
N LEU A 149 -13.38 -5.71 -12.45
CA LEU A 149 -12.78 -5.63 -13.78
C LEU A 149 -12.26 -7.00 -14.25
N HIS A 150 -11.73 -7.83 -13.34
CA HIS A 150 -11.38 -9.21 -13.65
C HIS A 150 -12.60 -10.10 -13.92
N GLN A 151 -13.74 -9.80 -13.32
CA GLN A 151 -14.98 -10.53 -13.56
C GLN A 151 -15.64 -10.17 -14.90
N PHE A 152 -15.49 -8.91 -15.34
CA PHE A 152 -16.10 -8.38 -16.58
C PHE A 152 -15.06 -7.72 -17.52
N PRO A 153 -14.00 -8.44 -17.92
CA PRO A 153 -12.88 -7.82 -18.62
C PRO A 153 -13.26 -7.38 -20.04
N LEU A 154 -14.16 -8.12 -20.70
CA LEU A 154 -14.58 -7.81 -22.07
C LEU A 154 -15.47 -6.56 -22.12
N GLU A 155 -16.42 -6.47 -21.18
CA GLU A 155 -17.35 -5.35 -21.04
C GLU A 155 -16.63 -4.06 -20.63
N ALA A 156 -15.58 -4.20 -19.81
CA ALA A 156 -14.70 -3.12 -19.39
C ALA A 156 -13.64 -2.76 -20.44
N ASN A 157 -13.50 -3.54 -21.52
CA ASN A 157 -12.45 -3.37 -22.53
C ASN A 157 -11.04 -3.35 -21.90
N VAL A 158 -10.78 -4.32 -21.03
CA VAL A 158 -9.48 -4.56 -20.36
C VAL A 158 -9.00 -5.99 -20.66
N ALA A 159 -7.69 -6.22 -20.54
CA ALA A 159 -7.12 -7.54 -20.71
C ALA A 159 -7.56 -8.46 -19.56
N GLY A 160 -7.98 -9.70 -19.82
CA GLY A 160 -8.48 -10.60 -18.76
C GLY A 160 -7.47 -10.94 -17.66
N HIS A 161 -6.17 -10.84 -17.95
CA HIS A 161 -5.05 -11.10 -17.04
C HIS A 161 -4.28 -9.82 -16.72
N PHE A 162 -4.96 -8.67 -16.67
CA PHE A 162 -4.28 -7.41 -16.38
C PHE A 162 -3.61 -7.46 -14.99
N SER A 163 -2.50 -6.74 -14.83
CA SER A 163 -1.88 -6.54 -13.52
C SER A 163 -1.95 -5.07 -13.11
N VAL A 164 -2.10 -4.81 -11.81
CA VAL A 164 -2.06 -3.44 -11.29
C VAL A 164 -0.62 -2.93 -11.27
N LEU A 165 -0.39 -1.73 -11.78
CA LEU A 165 0.89 -1.03 -11.73
C LEU A 165 1.23 -0.67 -10.29
N ASP A 166 2.43 -1.04 -9.87
CA ASP A 166 3.03 -0.43 -8.69
C ASP A 166 3.66 0.93 -9.03
N ASP A 167 4.01 1.70 -8.00
CA ASP A 167 4.58 3.05 -8.14
C ASP A 167 5.83 3.01 -9.06
N ARG A 168 6.62 1.93 -8.99
CA ARG A 168 7.86 1.71 -9.77
C ARG A 168 7.59 1.48 -11.25
N ALA A 169 6.68 0.55 -11.59
CA ALA A 169 6.34 0.27 -12.98
C ALA A 169 5.70 1.47 -13.67
N ALA A 170 4.96 2.29 -12.92
CA ALA A 170 4.40 3.55 -13.42
C ALA A 170 5.50 4.57 -13.79
N GLU A 171 6.55 4.72 -12.96
CA GLU A 171 7.69 5.60 -13.27
C GLU A 171 8.48 5.13 -14.50
N VAL A 172 8.76 3.83 -14.63
CA VAL A 172 9.46 3.28 -15.80
C VAL A 172 8.63 3.50 -17.08
N LEU A 173 7.32 3.27 -17.01
CA LEU A 173 6.41 3.53 -18.13
C LEU A 173 6.36 5.01 -18.51
N LEU A 174 6.41 5.89 -17.51
CA LEU A 174 6.47 7.33 -17.71
C LEU A 174 7.74 7.73 -18.46
N ASP A 175 8.90 7.21 -18.06
CA ASP A 175 10.17 7.49 -18.73
C ASP A 175 10.20 6.96 -20.17
N ASP A 176 9.62 5.78 -20.41
CA ASP A 176 9.47 5.26 -21.78
C ASP A 176 8.53 6.16 -22.63
N ALA A 177 7.41 6.62 -22.05
CA ALA A 177 6.49 7.55 -22.73
C ALA A 177 7.15 8.91 -23.00
N ARG A 178 7.96 9.42 -22.08
CA ARG A 178 8.76 10.64 -22.25
C ARG A 178 9.76 10.50 -23.40
N ARG A 179 10.51 9.40 -23.46
CA ARG A 179 11.44 9.13 -24.58
C ARG A 179 10.70 9.06 -25.92
N ALA A 180 9.52 8.44 -25.94
CA ALA A 180 8.68 8.38 -27.14
C ALA A 180 8.20 9.77 -27.59
N LEU A 181 7.79 10.63 -26.65
CA LEU A 181 7.43 12.03 -26.91
C LEU A 181 8.61 12.80 -27.51
N LEU A 182 9.80 12.73 -26.88
CA LEU A 182 11.01 13.41 -27.34
C LEU A 182 11.50 12.94 -28.72
N THR A 183 11.26 11.66 -29.06
CA THR A 183 11.61 11.14 -30.39
C THR A 183 10.61 11.65 -31.45
N ALA A 184 9.35 11.82 -31.07
CA ALA A 184 8.27 12.25 -31.97
C ALA A 184 8.29 13.76 -32.28
N THR A 185 8.98 14.58 -31.48
CA THR A 185 9.14 16.03 -31.69
C THR A 185 10.18 16.39 -32.76
N THR A 186 10.73 15.39 -33.47
CA THR A 186 11.63 15.64 -34.60
C THR A 186 10.91 16.34 -35.76
N PRO A 187 11.56 17.26 -36.51
CA PRO A 187 10.91 18.10 -37.53
C PRO A 187 10.20 17.37 -38.68
N HIS A 188 10.46 16.08 -38.85
CA HIS A 188 9.87 15.23 -39.90
C HIS A 188 8.66 14.40 -39.43
N GLY A 189 8.31 14.45 -38.13
CA GLY A 189 7.18 13.72 -37.55
C GLY A 189 5.89 14.55 -37.55
N ASP A 190 5.77 15.46 -36.59
CA ASP A 190 4.59 16.29 -36.35
C ASP A 190 5.00 17.75 -36.08
N ALA A 191 4.71 18.64 -37.05
CA ALA A 191 5.10 20.04 -36.99
C ALA A 191 4.30 20.88 -35.97
N GLU A 192 3.12 20.42 -35.57
CA GLU A 192 2.34 21.07 -34.52
C GLU A 192 2.90 20.69 -33.15
N LEU A 193 3.17 19.40 -32.94
CA LEU A 193 3.81 18.90 -31.72
C LEU A 193 5.19 19.52 -31.49
N ALA A 194 6.02 19.62 -32.53
CA ALA A 194 7.34 20.25 -32.43
C ALA A 194 7.26 21.72 -32.01
N ARG A 195 6.34 22.51 -32.61
CA ARG A 195 6.13 23.92 -32.22
C ARG A 195 5.60 24.06 -30.79
N ALA A 196 4.70 23.17 -30.38
CA ALA A 196 4.20 23.16 -29.00
C ALA A 196 5.31 22.82 -28.00
N PHE A 197 6.17 21.85 -28.35
CA PHE A 197 7.32 21.45 -27.54
C PHE A 197 8.33 22.59 -27.38
N ASP A 198 8.72 23.24 -28.48
CA ASP A 198 9.62 24.40 -28.47
C ASP A 198 9.05 25.53 -27.61
N TYR A 199 7.76 25.81 -27.75
CA TYR A 199 7.08 26.86 -26.96
C TYR A 199 7.06 26.54 -25.46
N VAL A 200 6.81 25.28 -25.10
CA VAL A 200 6.83 24.82 -23.70
C VAL A 200 8.25 24.94 -23.12
N LEU A 201 9.28 24.54 -23.88
CA LEU A 201 10.67 24.59 -23.44
C LEU A 201 11.17 26.02 -23.27
N ASP A 202 10.84 26.92 -24.20
CA ASP A 202 11.18 28.34 -24.11
C ASP A 202 10.57 29.02 -22.87
N LEU A 203 9.38 28.57 -22.46
CA LEU A 203 8.63 29.18 -21.36
C LEU A 203 8.98 28.56 -20.00
N GLY A 204 9.25 27.26 -19.96
CA GLY A 204 9.39 26.46 -18.74
C GLY A 204 10.80 26.00 -18.42
N ASP A 205 11.75 26.05 -19.36
CA ASP A 205 13.03 25.34 -19.32
C ASP A 205 12.90 23.81 -19.19
N GLU A 206 14.03 23.10 -19.10
CA GLU A 206 14.06 21.62 -18.96
C GLU A 206 13.33 21.15 -17.68
N SER A 207 13.53 21.86 -16.57
CA SER A 207 12.89 21.53 -15.29
C SER A 207 11.38 21.80 -15.31
N GLY A 208 10.93 22.86 -16.00
CA GLY A 208 9.51 23.14 -16.16
C GLY A 208 8.81 22.17 -17.11
N LEU A 209 9.51 21.68 -18.15
CA LEU A 209 9.02 20.60 -19.00
C LEU A 209 8.84 19.31 -18.18
N ASP A 210 9.84 18.89 -17.41
CA ASP A 210 9.74 17.68 -16.59
C ASP A 210 8.59 17.76 -15.58
N THR A 211 8.43 18.93 -14.94
CA THR A 211 7.31 19.20 -14.04
C THR A 211 5.97 19.12 -14.77
N LEU A 212 5.87 19.69 -15.97
CA LEU A 212 4.65 19.62 -16.78
C LEU A 212 4.30 18.18 -17.16
N LEU A 213 5.27 17.39 -17.64
CA LEU A 213 5.03 16.00 -18.04
C LEU A 213 4.59 15.15 -16.85
N GLY A 214 5.16 15.39 -15.67
CA GLY A 214 4.71 14.79 -14.41
C GLY A 214 3.27 15.19 -14.04
N ASP A 215 2.96 16.50 -14.07
CA ASP A 215 1.63 17.00 -13.73
C ASP A 215 0.55 16.52 -14.74
N ILE A 216 0.89 16.37 -16.02
CA ILE A 216 0.00 15.82 -17.06
C ILE A 216 -0.43 14.40 -16.68
N ILE A 217 0.52 13.56 -16.27
CA ILE A 217 0.26 12.15 -15.97
C ILE A 217 -0.50 12.00 -14.66
N ALA A 218 -0.18 12.82 -13.66
CA ALA A 218 -0.93 12.91 -12.41
C ALA A 218 -2.38 13.33 -12.63
N ASN A 219 -2.67 14.15 -13.65
CA ASN A 219 -4.01 14.65 -13.98
C ASN A 219 -4.61 14.04 -15.26
N ARG A 220 -4.07 12.91 -15.75
CA ARG A 220 -4.32 12.41 -17.11
C ARG A 220 -5.80 12.15 -17.40
N ASN A 221 -6.54 11.56 -16.46
CA ASN A 221 -7.95 11.21 -16.68
C ASN A 221 -8.82 12.47 -16.74
N ALA A 222 -8.53 13.47 -15.91
CA ALA A 222 -9.22 14.75 -15.95
C ALA A 222 -8.93 15.52 -17.25
N ILE A 223 -7.65 15.57 -17.67
CA ILE A 223 -7.24 16.20 -18.94
C ILE A 223 -7.88 15.48 -20.12
N ARG A 224 -7.87 14.15 -20.13
CA ARG A 224 -8.50 13.33 -21.17
C ARG A 224 -10.01 13.57 -21.23
N ARG A 225 -10.70 13.56 -20.08
CA ARG A 225 -12.15 13.81 -20.02
C ARG A 225 -12.51 15.21 -20.53
N PHE A 226 -11.70 16.22 -20.19
CA PHE A 226 -11.84 17.56 -20.75
C PHE A 226 -11.67 17.54 -22.28
N THR A 227 -10.58 16.94 -22.77
CA THR A 227 -10.24 16.87 -24.20
C THR A 227 -11.33 16.15 -25.00
N GLU A 228 -11.77 14.97 -24.57
CA GLU A 228 -12.84 14.20 -25.23
C GLU A 228 -14.18 14.98 -25.26
N THR A 229 -14.47 15.75 -24.22
CA THR A 229 -15.70 16.56 -24.17
C THR A 229 -15.58 17.81 -25.04
N ALA A 230 -14.40 18.44 -25.08
CA ALA A 230 -14.12 19.56 -25.96
C ALA A 230 -14.20 19.16 -27.43
N GLU A 231 -13.65 18.00 -27.80
CA GLU A 231 -13.75 17.46 -29.17
C GLU A 231 -15.20 17.23 -29.61
N ARG A 232 -16.07 16.73 -28.72
CA ARG A 232 -17.52 16.61 -29.02
C ARG A 232 -18.22 17.95 -29.21
N ASN A 233 -17.66 19.04 -28.65
CA ASN A 233 -18.24 20.37 -28.60
C ASN A 233 -17.49 21.40 -29.47
N GLY A 234 -16.79 20.96 -30.52
CA GLY A 234 -16.15 21.85 -31.50
C GLY A 234 -14.65 22.08 -31.30
N GLY A 235 -13.96 21.22 -30.55
CA GLY A 235 -12.51 21.18 -30.41
C GLY A 235 -11.98 21.84 -29.13
N VAL A 236 -10.74 21.49 -28.76
CA VAL A 236 -10.05 22.01 -27.55
C VAL A 236 -9.90 23.53 -27.56
N GLU A 237 -9.49 24.13 -28.69
CA GLU A 237 -9.34 25.59 -28.83
C GLU A 237 -10.66 26.32 -28.55
N THR A 238 -11.75 25.92 -29.20
CA THR A 238 -13.08 26.51 -29.01
C THR A 238 -13.53 26.43 -27.55
N ALA A 239 -13.32 25.28 -26.90
CA ALA A 239 -13.65 25.08 -25.51
C ALA A 239 -12.82 25.98 -24.58
N LEU A 240 -11.50 26.07 -24.77
CA LEU A 240 -10.64 26.94 -23.95
C LEU A 240 -11.02 28.41 -24.09
N LEU A 241 -11.21 28.90 -25.32
CA LEU A 241 -11.59 30.28 -25.59
C LEU A 241 -12.92 30.65 -24.91
N ALA A 242 -13.94 29.79 -25.07
CA ALA A 242 -15.24 30.01 -24.44
C ALA A 242 -15.16 30.04 -22.91
N ARG A 243 -14.38 29.12 -22.31
CA ARG A 243 -14.22 29.01 -20.85
C ARG A 243 -13.41 30.15 -20.25
N LEU A 244 -12.49 30.74 -21.01
CA LEU A 244 -11.68 31.89 -20.61
C LEU A 244 -12.33 33.24 -20.96
N GLY A 245 -13.50 33.23 -21.62
CA GLY A 245 -14.16 34.46 -22.07
C GLY A 245 -13.38 35.21 -23.16
N LEU A 246 -12.60 34.49 -23.97
CA LEU A 246 -11.82 35.01 -25.10
C LEU A 246 -12.57 34.75 -26.41
N SER A 247 -12.43 35.67 -27.37
CA SER A 247 -13.02 35.52 -28.71
C SER A 247 -12.03 34.85 -29.67
N PRO A 248 -12.48 34.06 -30.67
CA PRO A 248 -11.60 33.35 -31.62
C PRO A 248 -10.64 34.23 -32.43
N GLY A 249 -10.92 35.54 -32.57
CA GLY A 249 -10.04 36.49 -33.26
C GLY A 249 -9.15 37.32 -32.35
N GLU A 250 -9.25 37.15 -31.02
CA GLU A 250 -8.39 37.90 -30.11
C GLU A 250 -6.95 37.40 -30.16
N THR A 251 -6.01 38.33 -30.21
CA THR A 251 -4.57 38.09 -30.16
C THR A 251 -3.96 38.96 -29.07
N GLU A 252 -2.72 38.67 -28.67
CA GLU A 252 -1.99 39.53 -27.73
C GLU A 252 -1.93 40.98 -28.22
N THR A 253 -1.70 41.18 -29.51
CA THR A 253 -1.66 42.52 -30.14
C THR A 253 -3.03 43.19 -30.10
N SER A 254 -4.12 42.49 -30.47
CA SER A 254 -5.45 43.10 -30.47
C SER A 254 -5.95 43.44 -29.07
N ILE A 255 -5.53 42.69 -28.04
CA ILE A 255 -5.84 43.01 -26.63
C ILE A 255 -4.97 44.19 -26.17
N ALA A 256 -3.69 44.22 -26.53
CA ALA A 256 -2.80 45.33 -26.20
C ALA A 256 -3.26 46.66 -26.85
N GLU A 257 -3.85 46.61 -28.03
CA GLU A 257 -4.49 47.77 -28.67
C GLU A 257 -5.61 48.37 -27.81
N GLN A 258 -6.34 47.54 -27.06
CA GLN A 258 -7.44 48.00 -26.21
C GLN A 258 -6.97 48.79 -24.97
N TYR A 259 -5.68 48.74 -24.61
CA TYR A 259 -5.14 49.57 -23.52
C TYR A 259 -5.29 51.08 -23.80
N TRP A 260 -5.42 51.46 -25.07
CA TRP A 260 -5.47 52.85 -25.49
C TRP A 260 -6.53 53.10 -26.57
N PRO A 261 -7.36 54.15 -26.46
CA PRO A 261 -7.32 55.23 -25.46
C PRO A 261 -7.85 54.82 -24.08
N LEU A 262 -7.35 55.46 -23.02
CA LEU A 262 -7.84 55.23 -21.65
C LEU A 262 -9.28 55.75 -21.50
N PRO A 263 -10.23 54.94 -21.00
CA PRO A 263 -11.59 55.38 -20.72
C PRO A 263 -11.60 56.55 -19.74
N CYS A 264 -12.43 57.56 -20.01
CA CYS A 264 -12.57 58.80 -19.22
C CYS A 264 -11.30 59.68 -19.11
N LEU A 265 -10.10 59.16 -19.36
CA LEU A 265 -8.81 59.87 -19.39
C LEU A 265 -8.22 59.89 -20.80
N SER A 266 -9.00 60.39 -21.76
CA SER A 266 -8.62 60.50 -23.17
C SER A 266 -9.15 61.81 -23.77
N GLY A 267 -8.70 62.16 -24.98
CA GLY A 267 -9.11 63.40 -25.65
C GLY A 267 -8.80 64.65 -24.82
N GLU A 268 -9.80 65.51 -24.66
CA GLU A 268 -9.67 66.78 -23.91
C GLU A 268 -9.35 66.56 -22.44
N THR A 269 -9.89 65.51 -21.79
CA THR A 269 -9.61 65.21 -20.38
C THR A 269 -8.15 64.85 -20.14
N LEU A 270 -7.53 64.15 -21.10
CA LEU A 270 -6.10 63.84 -21.04
C LEU A 270 -5.25 65.11 -21.19
N GLU A 271 -5.56 65.99 -22.13
CA GLU A 271 -4.84 67.25 -22.31
C GLU A 271 -4.98 68.16 -21.08
N LEU A 272 -6.17 68.19 -20.47
CA LEU A 272 -6.42 68.89 -19.21
C LEU A 272 -5.57 68.32 -18.07
N TYR A 273 -5.50 66.98 -17.93
CA TYR A 273 -4.65 66.33 -16.94
C TYR A 273 -3.17 66.68 -17.13
N LEU A 274 -2.66 66.55 -18.37
CA LEU A 274 -1.25 66.86 -18.69
C LEU A 274 -0.91 68.32 -18.39
N THR A 275 -1.80 69.25 -18.72
CA THR A 275 -1.62 70.69 -18.48
C THR A 275 -1.62 71.00 -16.97
N LEU A 276 -2.59 70.46 -16.22
CA LEU A 276 -2.67 70.68 -14.78
C LEU A 276 -1.51 70.01 -14.02
N ALA A 277 -1.02 68.85 -14.50
CA ALA A 277 0.14 68.18 -13.92
C ALA A 277 1.42 69.01 -14.09
N ASP A 278 1.62 69.65 -15.24
CA ASP A 278 2.79 70.52 -15.47
C ASP A 278 2.69 71.83 -14.67
N GLN A 279 1.51 72.45 -14.61
CA GLN A 279 1.33 73.78 -13.99
C GLN A 279 1.18 73.73 -12.47
N LYS A 280 0.45 72.73 -11.97
CA LYS A 280 -0.03 72.66 -10.57
C LYS A 280 0.24 71.30 -9.92
N GLY A 281 0.84 70.35 -10.63
CA GLY A 281 1.18 69.03 -10.12
C GLY A 281 2.45 69.01 -9.27
N GLY A 282 2.59 68.00 -8.41
CA GLY A 282 3.86 67.65 -7.76
C GLY A 282 4.70 66.71 -8.64
N ALA A 283 5.93 66.40 -8.21
CA ALA A 283 6.88 65.55 -8.96
C ALA A 283 6.27 64.23 -9.49
N LYS A 284 5.46 63.55 -8.67
CA LYS A 284 4.81 62.28 -9.05
C LYS A 284 3.76 62.44 -10.16
N ALA A 285 2.98 63.52 -10.11
CA ALA A 285 1.99 63.82 -11.15
C ALA A 285 2.68 64.21 -12.47
N GLN A 286 3.83 64.88 -12.40
CA GLN A 286 4.66 65.19 -13.57
C GLN A 286 5.31 63.93 -14.18
N GLU A 287 5.81 63.01 -13.36
CA GLU A 287 6.29 61.70 -13.81
C GLU A 287 5.18 60.90 -14.51
N MET A 288 3.96 60.91 -13.95
CA MET A 288 2.79 60.29 -14.57
C MET A 288 2.44 60.94 -15.92
N ALA A 289 2.43 62.27 -15.99
CA ALA A 289 2.18 63.00 -17.23
C ALA A 289 3.23 62.68 -18.30
N TYR A 290 4.50 62.53 -17.91
CA TYR A 290 5.56 62.07 -18.81
C TYR A 290 5.29 60.65 -19.35
N ALA A 291 4.93 59.70 -18.47
CA ALA A 291 4.60 58.33 -18.88
C ALA A 291 3.40 58.27 -19.85
N LEU A 292 2.36 59.08 -19.60
CA LEU A 292 1.19 59.17 -20.50
C LEU A 292 1.54 59.79 -21.86
N ARG A 293 2.45 60.78 -21.90
CA ARG A 293 2.98 61.33 -23.17
C ARG A 293 3.77 60.29 -23.96
N LEU A 294 4.55 59.47 -23.27
CA LEU A 294 5.30 58.39 -23.89
C LEU A 294 4.34 57.35 -24.48
N ALA A 295 3.34 56.90 -23.70
CA ALA A 295 2.32 55.96 -24.17
C ALA A 295 1.53 56.48 -25.38
N LYS A 296 1.21 57.79 -25.42
CA LYS A 296 0.52 58.43 -26.56
C LYS A 296 1.36 58.39 -27.86
N ARG A 297 2.70 58.41 -27.76
CA ARG A 297 3.62 58.42 -28.91
C ARG A 297 4.06 57.03 -29.34
N GLU A 298 4.05 56.06 -28.43
CA GLU A 298 4.47 54.69 -28.71
C GLU A 298 3.54 54.05 -29.76
N ALA A 299 4.11 53.46 -30.81
CA ALA A 299 3.36 52.88 -31.92
C ALA A 299 3.11 51.38 -31.72
N ASP A 300 4.00 50.68 -31.03
CA ASP A 300 3.82 49.27 -30.71
C ASP A 300 2.80 49.11 -29.56
N PRO A 301 1.66 48.42 -29.79
CA PRO A 301 0.67 48.20 -28.74
C PRO A 301 1.22 47.50 -27.50
N LEU A 302 2.17 46.56 -27.66
CA LEU A 302 2.73 45.80 -26.53
C LEU A 302 3.67 46.68 -25.69
N ALA A 303 4.61 47.40 -26.32
CA ALA A 303 5.43 48.38 -25.63
C ALA A 303 4.58 49.48 -24.95
N ARG A 304 3.49 49.92 -25.60
CA ARG A 304 2.55 50.89 -25.02
C ARG A 304 1.87 50.32 -23.77
N ALA A 305 1.41 49.07 -23.81
CA ALA A 305 0.80 48.41 -22.66
C ALA A 305 1.78 48.34 -21.48
N GLU A 306 3.06 48.00 -21.70
CA GLU A 306 4.08 48.00 -20.64
C GLU A 306 4.29 49.37 -19.99
N ILE A 307 4.31 50.44 -20.79
CA ILE A 307 4.42 51.81 -20.28
C ILE A 307 3.21 52.14 -19.40
N LEU A 308 2.00 51.82 -19.86
CA LEU A 308 0.76 52.08 -19.13
C LEU A 308 0.66 51.25 -17.85
N GLU A 309 1.11 50.00 -17.85
CA GLU A 309 1.20 49.18 -16.64
C GLU A 309 2.17 49.78 -15.63
N LYS A 310 3.39 50.13 -16.04
CA LYS A 310 4.40 50.77 -15.16
C LYS A 310 3.91 52.12 -14.64
N ALA A 311 3.13 52.85 -15.44
CA ALA A 311 2.54 54.11 -15.05
C ALA A 311 1.46 53.88 -13.98
N MET A 312 0.48 53.03 -14.24
CA MET A 312 -0.76 52.90 -13.45
C MET A 312 -0.65 51.91 -12.27
N LEU A 313 0.27 50.95 -12.33
CA LEU A 313 0.39 49.84 -11.37
C LEU A 313 1.74 49.84 -10.64
N THR A 314 1.78 49.26 -9.45
CA THR A 314 3.02 49.01 -8.69
C THR A 314 3.83 47.88 -9.31
N ALA A 315 5.06 47.66 -8.83
CA ALA A 315 5.87 46.50 -9.25
C ALA A 315 5.19 45.15 -8.92
N LYS A 316 4.30 45.11 -7.93
CA LYS A 316 3.48 43.94 -7.60
C LYS A 316 2.24 43.81 -8.49
N GLY A 317 1.94 44.82 -9.31
CA GLY A 317 0.80 44.82 -10.21
C GLY A 317 -0.50 45.37 -9.63
N GLU A 318 -0.45 45.97 -8.44
CA GLU A 318 -1.59 46.59 -7.77
C GLU A 318 -1.79 48.04 -8.27
N PRO A 319 -3.02 48.58 -8.31
CA PRO A 319 -3.24 49.98 -8.67
C PRO A 319 -2.45 50.92 -7.76
N LYS A 320 -1.73 51.89 -8.35
CA LYS A 320 -1.04 52.93 -7.55
C LYS A 320 -2.05 53.79 -6.79
N SER A 321 -1.64 54.33 -5.65
CA SER A 321 -2.47 55.23 -4.82
C SER A 321 -2.75 56.56 -5.52
N ASP A 322 -3.89 57.20 -5.22
CA ASP A 322 -4.34 58.47 -5.80
C ASP A 322 -3.28 59.60 -5.72
N SER A 323 -2.52 59.61 -4.64
CA SER A 323 -1.41 60.55 -4.40
C SER A 323 -0.27 60.49 -5.42
N GLN A 324 -0.24 59.47 -6.28
CA GLN A 324 0.71 59.33 -7.38
C GLN A 324 0.24 60.05 -8.65
N PHE A 325 -1.06 60.35 -8.76
CA PHE A 325 -1.66 60.87 -9.99
C PHE A 325 -1.98 62.36 -9.91
N PHE A 326 -2.35 62.88 -8.74
CA PHE A 326 -2.73 64.29 -8.60
C PHE A 326 -2.52 64.79 -7.16
N VAL A 327 -2.48 66.12 -7.03
CA VAL A 327 -2.45 66.84 -5.75
C VAL A 327 -3.73 67.64 -5.56
N LYS A 328 -4.03 68.08 -4.33
CA LYS A 328 -5.26 68.84 -4.02
C LYS A 328 -5.49 70.05 -4.94
N ALA A 329 -4.42 70.74 -5.35
CA ALA A 329 -4.49 71.90 -6.26
C ALA A 329 -5.00 71.55 -7.67
N MET A 330 -4.73 70.33 -8.17
CA MET A 330 -5.25 69.88 -9.46
C MET A 330 -6.74 69.53 -9.38
N LEU A 331 -7.16 68.88 -8.29
CA LEU A 331 -8.56 68.49 -8.07
C LEU A 331 -9.48 69.68 -7.78
N ALA A 332 -8.94 70.78 -7.24
CA ALA A 332 -9.71 72.01 -7.05
C ALA A 332 -10.19 72.62 -8.37
N ASP A 333 -9.36 72.52 -9.43
CA ASP A 333 -9.67 73.03 -10.76
C ASP A 333 -10.48 72.03 -11.60
N ALA A 334 -10.24 70.73 -11.41
CA ALA A 334 -10.89 69.67 -12.17
C ALA A 334 -11.21 68.44 -11.29
N PRO A 335 -12.32 68.47 -10.52
CA PRO A 335 -12.70 67.39 -9.62
C PRO A 335 -12.92 66.04 -10.33
N ALA A 336 -13.42 66.07 -11.57
CA ALA A 336 -13.71 64.88 -12.38
C ALA A 336 -12.46 64.07 -12.77
N LEU A 337 -11.24 64.60 -12.57
CA LEU A 337 -10.00 63.87 -12.82
C LEU A 337 -9.82 62.66 -11.89
N ALA A 338 -10.36 62.73 -10.67
CA ALA A 338 -10.27 61.61 -9.73
C ALA A 338 -10.99 60.36 -10.29
N ASP A 339 -12.23 60.53 -10.77
CA ASP A 339 -13.04 59.46 -11.35
C ASP A 339 -12.45 58.99 -12.69
N ALA A 340 -11.93 59.90 -13.52
CA ALA A 340 -11.29 59.55 -14.78
C ALA A 340 -10.02 58.68 -14.58
N VAL A 341 -9.17 59.02 -13.61
CA VAL A 341 -7.99 58.23 -13.25
C VAL A 341 -8.39 56.90 -12.61
N ALA A 342 -9.45 56.86 -11.80
CA ALA A 342 -9.99 55.61 -11.28
C ALA A 342 -10.45 54.67 -12.39
N ALA A 343 -11.24 55.17 -13.35
CA ALA A 343 -11.69 54.41 -14.52
C ALA A 343 -10.51 53.93 -15.39
N ALA A 344 -9.51 54.78 -15.63
CA ALA A 344 -8.30 54.42 -16.38
C ALA A 344 -7.49 53.32 -15.68
N ARG A 345 -7.35 53.37 -14.35
CA ARG A 345 -6.68 52.30 -13.57
C ARG A 345 -7.43 50.97 -13.67
N VAL A 346 -8.75 50.99 -13.48
CA VAL A 346 -9.59 49.78 -13.60
C VAL A 346 -9.46 49.17 -15.00
N HIS A 347 -9.48 50.01 -16.04
CA HIS A 347 -9.29 49.58 -17.42
C HIS A 347 -7.93 48.92 -17.67
N VAL A 348 -6.84 49.51 -17.17
CA VAL A 348 -5.49 48.93 -17.31
C VAL A 348 -5.37 47.61 -16.55
N VAL A 349 -5.96 47.49 -15.36
CA VAL A 349 -6.01 46.21 -14.62
C VAL A 349 -6.78 45.15 -15.41
N ALA A 350 -7.95 45.49 -15.94
CA ALA A 350 -8.77 44.56 -16.73
C ALA A 350 -8.10 44.14 -18.04
N SER A 351 -7.46 45.08 -18.74
CA SER A 351 -6.73 44.81 -19.99
C SER A 351 -5.51 43.93 -19.74
N ARG A 352 -4.79 44.16 -18.63
CA ARG A 352 -3.69 43.31 -18.17
C ARG A 352 -4.12 41.90 -17.83
N ASP A 353 -5.24 41.78 -17.14
CA ASP A 353 -5.80 40.47 -16.82
C ASP A 353 -6.18 39.72 -18.10
N ARG A 354 -6.84 40.39 -19.05
CA ARG A 354 -7.22 39.82 -20.35
C ARG A 354 -6.01 39.42 -21.20
N LEU A 355 -4.95 40.23 -21.23
CA LEU A 355 -3.71 39.91 -21.93
C LEU A 355 -3.02 38.67 -21.31
N LYS A 356 -3.00 38.58 -19.98
CA LYS A 356 -2.46 37.41 -19.28
C LYS A 356 -3.30 36.15 -19.49
N LEU A 357 -4.63 36.26 -19.55
CA LEU A 357 -5.51 35.15 -19.93
C LEU A 357 -5.19 34.63 -21.33
N MET A 358 -4.94 35.52 -22.31
CA MET A 358 -4.53 35.13 -23.66
C MET A 358 -3.16 34.42 -23.68
N ARG A 359 -2.18 34.92 -22.93
CA ARG A 359 -0.86 34.25 -22.82
C ARG A 359 -0.96 32.88 -22.13
N MET A 360 -1.74 32.79 -21.07
CA MET A 360 -2.02 31.53 -20.37
C MET A 360 -2.78 30.54 -21.26
N TYR A 361 -3.73 31.02 -22.07
CA TYR A 361 -4.41 30.22 -23.09
C TYR A 361 -3.42 29.56 -24.04
N ARG A 362 -2.49 30.34 -24.64
CA ARG A 362 -1.47 29.82 -25.56
C ARG A 362 -0.58 28.76 -24.90
N ALA A 363 -0.13 29.03 -23.68
CA ALA A 363 0.64 28.07 -22.89
C ALA A 363 -0.15 26.78 -22.61
N THR A 364 -1.39 26.91 -22.16
CA THR A 364 -2.27 25.78 -21.87
C THR A 364 -2.57 24.96 -23.13
N HIS A 365 -2.83 25.62 -24.26
CA HIS A 365 -3.09 24.95 -25.53
C HIS A 365 -1.87 24.12 -25.98
N ALA A 366 -0.66 24.71 -25.94
CA ALA A 366 0.57 23.98 -26.23
C ALA A 366 0.76 22.79 -25.28
N ALA A 367 0.57 23.00 -23.96
CA ALA A 367 0.66 21.94 -22.96
C ALA A 367 -0.34 20.79 -23.22
N LEU A 368 -1.57 21.08 -23.68
CA LEU A 368 -2.57 20.07 -24.01
C LEU A 368 -2.22 19.27 -25.27
N ILE A 369 -1.52 19.85 -26.25
CA ILE A 369 -0.99 19.11 -27.40
C ILE A 369 0.04 18.07 -26.94
N LEU A 370 0.98 18.47 -26.07
CA LEU A 370 1.92 17.52 -25.46
C LEU A 370 1.17 16.47 -24.62
N ALA A 371 0.15 16.89 -23.88
CA ALA A 371 -0.63 16.00 -23.03
C ALA A 371 -1.39 14.93 -23.82
N ASP A 372 -2.00 15.27 -24.96
CA ASP A 372 -2.67 14.30 -25.83
C ASP A 372 -1.69 13.23 -26.31
N ARG A 373 -0.53 13.65 -26.82
CA ARG A 373 0.53 12.74 -27.28
C ARG A 373 1.03 11.84 -26.15
N LEU A 374 1.40 12.44 -25.02
CA LEU A 374 1.95 11.72 -23.87
C LEU A 374 0.94 10.72 -23.29
N ASN A 375 -0.32 11.13 -23.11
CA ASN A 375 -1.37 10.26 -22.59
C ASN A 375 -1.64 9.09 -23.54
N ARG A 376 -1.66 9.32 -24.85
CA ARG A 376 -1.83 8.25 -25.84
C ARG A 376 -0.69 7.23 -25.77
N ASP A 377 0.56 7.70 -25.74
CA ASP A 377 1.73 6.84 -25.69
C ASP A 377 1.79 6.05 -24.37
N TYR A 378 1.47 6.70 -23.24
CA TYR A 378 1.39 6.05 -21.92
C TYR A 378 0.29 4.98 -21.86
N GLU A 379 -0.92 5.28 -22.34
CA GLU A 379 -2.01 4.30 -22.43
C GLU A 379 -1.68 3.14 -23.37
N GLU A 380 -0.99 3.40 -24.49
CA GLU A 380 -0.58 2.34 -25.40
C GLU A 380 0.48 1.41 -24.77
N LEU A 381 1.45 1.98 -24.04
CA LEU A 381 2.44 1.20 -23.30
C LEU A 381 1.77 0.35 -22.21
N LYS A 382 0.84 0.92 -21.43
CA LYS A 382 0.03 0.19 -20.45
C LYS A 382 -0.75 -0.94 -21.11
N LYS A 383 -1.42 -0.67 -22.23
CA LYS A 383 -2.21 -1.67 -22.97
C LYS A 383 -1.33 -2.79 -23.52
N ARG A 384 -0.15 -2.50 -24.07
CA ARG A 384 0.81 -3.50 -24.58
C ARG A 384 1.31 -4.42 -23.47
N ARG A 385 1.46 -3.89 -22.25
CA ARG A 385 1.88 -4.66 -21.06
C ARG A 385 0.70 -5.27 -20.28
N SER A 386 -0.54 -5.08 -20.74
CA SER A 386 -1.76 -5.50 -20.01
C SER A 386 -1.79 -4.97 -18.57
N GLN A 387 -1.50 -3.69 -18.39
CA GLN A 387 -1.36 -3.05 -17.08
C GLN A 387 -2.41 -1.96 -16.86
N LEU A 388 -2.88 -1.81 -15.63
CA LEU A 388 -3.78 -0.74 -15.18
C LEU A 388 -3.22 -0.11 -13.91
N ASP A 389 -3.39 1.20 -13.72
CA ASP A 389 -3.08 1.85 -12.44
C ASP A 389 -4.32 1.97 -11.53
N PHE A 390 -4.12 2.40 -10.28
CA PHE A 390 -5.20 2.51 -9.28
C PHE A 390 -6.35 3.43 -9.71
N GLU A 391 -6.04 4.49 -10.45
CA GLU A 391 -7.04 5.45 -10.90
C GLU A 391 -7.83 4.91 -12.11
N ASP A 392 -7.17 4.12 -12.98
CA ASP A 392 -7.83 3.37 -14.04
C ASP A 392 -8.84 2.37 -13.46
N LEU A 393 -8.50 1.70 -12.35
CA LEU A 393 -9.40 0.74 -11.71
C LEU A 393 -10.73 1.42 -11.35
N ILE A 394 -10.68 2.59 -10.72
CA ILE A 394 -11.89 3.32 -10.31
C ILE A 394 -12.64 3.85 -11.53
N THR A 395 -11.92 4.52 -12.45
CA THR A 395 -12.54 5.18 -13.61
C THR A 395 -13.20 4.16 -14.55
N ARG A 396 -12.50 3.07 -14.88
CA ARG A 396 -13.04 2.02 -15.75
C ARG A 396 -14.20 1.29 -15.09
N THR A 397 -14.19 1.11 -13.77
CA THR A 397 -15.31 0.53 -13.01
C THR A 397 -16.52 1.47 -13.02
N ALA A 398 -16.32 2.77 -12.81
CA ALA A 398 -17.39 3.76 -12.89
C ALA A 398 -18.01 3.81 -14.30
N ASP A 399 -17.18 3.82 -15.34
CA ASP A 399 -17.64 3.79 -16.73
C ASP A 399 -18.37 2.48 -17.06
N LEU A 400 -17.88 1.35 -16.54
CA LEU A 400 -18.49 0.03 -16.71
C LEU A 400 -19.93 0.00 -16.15
N LEU A 401 -20.12 0.54 -14.95
CA LEU A 401 -21.41 0.54 -14.26
C LEU A 401 -22.41 1.56 -14.83
N THR A 402 -21.94 2.61 -15.48
CA THR A 402 -22.78 3.70 -16.03
C THR A 402 -23.07 3.56 -17.53
N LYS A 403 -22.39 2.64 -18.23
CA LYS A 403 -22.66 2.34 -19.65
C LYS A 403 -24.10 1.87 -19.87
N LYS A 404 -24.84 2.57 -20.72
CA LYS A 404 -26.27 2.30 -21.00
C LYS A 404 -26.55 0.87 -21.50
N ASP A 405 -25.64 0.30 -22.29
CA ASP A 405 -25.88 -0.99 -22.95
C ASP A 405 -25.53 -2.20 -22.07
N VAL A 406 -24.57 -2.04 -21.14
CA VAL A 406 -23.96 -3.15 -20.39
C VAL A 406 -24.18 -2.99 -18.88
N GLY A 407 -24.23 -1.76 -18.38
CA GLY A 407 -24.45 -1.43 -16.97
C GLY A 407 -25.65 -2.17 -16.37
N PRO A 408 -26.85 -2.15 -16.97
CA PRO A 408 -28.01 -2.87 -16.44
C PRO A 408 -27.80 -4.40 -16.32
N TRP A 409 -27.05 -5.02 -17.24
CA TRP A 409 -26.74 -6.44 -17.16
C TRP A 409 -25.71 -6.75 -16.06
N ILE A 410 -24.72 -5.88 -15.88
CA ILE A 410 -23.75 -6.00 -14.79
C ILE A 410 -24.43 -5.80 -13.44
N HIS A 411 -25.26 -4.76 -13.32
CA HIS A 411 -26.12 -4.54 -12.15
C HIS A 411 -26.93 -5.79 -11.88
N TYR A 412 -27.66 -6.35 -12.84
CA TYR A 412 -28.39 -7.62 -12.67
C TYR A 412 -27.51 -8.79 -12.21
N LYS A 413 -26.27 -8.92 -12.70
CA LYS A 413 -25.34 -9.98 -12.27
C LYS A 413 -24.83 -9.76 -10.84
N LEU A 414 -24.56 -8.51 -10.47
CA LEU A 414 -24.14 -8.13 -9.11
C LEU A 414 -25.30 -8.18 -8.12
N ASP A 415 -26.52 -7.91 -8.58
CA ASP A 415 -27.79 -7.95 -7.86
C ASP A 415 -28.08 -9.35 -7.30
N GLN A 416 -27.54 -10.39 -7.93
CA GLN A 416 -27.62 -11.78 -7.47
C GLN A 416 -26.64 -12.09 -6.32
N GLY A 417 -25.73 -11.17 -6.00
CA GLY A 417 -24.56 -11.41 -5.17
C GLY A 417 -24.27 -10.40 -4.05
N ILE A 418 -24.93 -9.22 -4.01
CA ILE A 418 -24.72 -8.19 -2.97
C ILE A 418 -26.08 -7.66 -2.50
N ASP A 419 -26.35 -7.77 -1.20
CA ASP A 419 -27.59 -7.31 -0.57
C ASP A 419 -27.33 -6.16 0.43
N HIS A 420 -26.11 -6.08 0.96
CA HIS A 420 -25.73 -5.07 1.96
C HIS A 420 -24.39 -4.43 1.62
N ILE A 421 -24.32 -3.11 1.63
CA ILE A 421 -23.09 -2.34 1.40
C ILE A 421 -22.77 -1.54 2.66
N LEU A 422 -21.59 -1.76 3.22
CA LEU A 422 -21.06 -1.05 4.38
C LEU A 422 -19.83 -0.26 3.95
N VAL A 423 -19.79 1.04 4.25
CA VAL A 423 -18.68 1.94 3.91
C VAL A 423 -18.07 2.49 5.20
N ASP A 424 -16.80 2.17 5.44
CA ASP A 424 -16.00 2.72 6.54
C ASP A 424 -15.18 3.93 6.09
N GLU A 425 -14.89 4.84 7.03
CA GLU A 425 -14.19 6.12 6.78
C GLU A 425 -14.77 6.87 5.56
N ALA A 426 -16.10 6.90 5.45
CA ALA A 426 -16.82 7.40 4.28
C ALA A 426 -16.54 8.88 3.94
N GLN A 427 -16.00 9.67 4.88
CA GLN A 427 -15.55 11.04 4.66
C GLN A 427 -14.26 11.16 3.80
N ASP A 428 -13.53 10.05 3.61
CA ASP A 428 -12.31 10.00 2.77
C ASP A 428 -12.60 9.54 1.33
N THR A 429 -13.84 9.16 1.05
CA THR A 429 -14.25 8.68 -0.27
C THR A 429 -14.30 9.84 -1.27
N SER A 430 -13.60 9.69 -2.39
CA SER A 430 -13.60 10.69 -3.47
C SER A 430 -14.92 10.69 -4.26
N PRO A 431 -15.26 11.78 -4.98
CA PRO A 431 -16.50 11.85 -5.76
C PRO A 431 -16.70 10.71 -6.77
N ILE A 432 -15.62 10.24 -7.41
CA ILE A 432 -15.69 9.14 -8.39
C ILE A 432 -15.84 7.77 -7.72
N GLN A 433 -15.30 7.59 -6.51
CA GLN A 433 -15.57 6.37 -5.73
C GLN A 433 -17.02 6.35 -5.23
N TRP A 434 -17.57 7.51 -4.85
CA TRP A 434 -18.98 7.64 -4.53
C TRP A 434 -19.88 7.31 -5.72
N SER A 435 -19.50 7.67 -6.96
CA SER A 435 -20.31 7.29 -8.13
C SER A 435 -20.37 5.77 -8.32
N VAL A 436 -19.29 5.04 -8.05
CA VAL A 436 -19.30 3.56 -8.03
C VAL A 436 -20.26 3.02 -6.97
N ILE A 437 -20.19 3.52 -5.73
CA ILE A 437 -21.06 3.08 -4.63
C ILE A 437 -22.54 3.40 -4.93
N GLN A 438 -22.82 4.59 -5.46
CA GLN A 438 -24.18 5.01 -5.81
C GLN A 438 -24.76 4.17 -6.95
N SER A 439 -23.97 3.85 -7.98
CA SER A 439 -24.41 2.95 -9.05
C SER A 439 -24.75 1.56 -8.51
N LEU A 440 -23.95 0.99 -7.61
CA LEU A 440 -24.25 -0.33 -7.01
C LEU A 440 -25.51 -0.36 -6.14
N THR A 441 -25.90 0.79 -5.60
CA THR A 441 -27.08 0.92 -4.74
C THR A 441 -28.29 1.41 -5.53
N GLU A 442 -28.19 1.64 -6.84
CA GLU A 442 -29.28 2.16 -7.68
C GLU A 442 -30.53 1.30 -7.55
N ASP A 443 -30.36 -0.01 -7.68
CA ASP A 443 -31.41 -1.03 -7.68
C ASP A 443 -31.92 -1.41 -6.29
N PHE A 444 -31.32 -0.92 -5.20
CA PHE A 444 -31.75 -1.27 -3.84
C PHE A 444 -33.11 -0.63 -3.49
N PHE A 445 -33.46 0.47 -4.18
CA PHE A 445 -34.59 1.34 -3.83
C PHE A 445 -35.56 1.57 -5.00
N SER A 446 -35.34 0.94 -6.17
CA SER A 446 -36.12 1.19 -7.40
C SER A 446 -37.39 0.34 -7.53
N GLY A 447 -37.68 -0.58 -6.61
CA GLY A 447 -38.89 -1.43 -6.62
C GLY A 447 -38.87 -2.58 -7.65
N ASP A 448 -38.03 -2.49 -8.69
CA ASP A 448 -37.86 -3.50 -9.75
C ASP A 448 -36.72 -4.50 -9.48
N SER A 449 -36.38 -4.75 -8.21
CA SER A 449 -35.28 -5.67 -7.86
C SER A 449 -35.64 -7.12 -8.20
N ALA A 450 -34.68 -7.90 -8.72
CA ALA A 450 -34.90 -9.29 -9.12
C ALA A 450 -35.20 -10.24 -7.94
N ARG A 451 -35.08 -9.77 -6.68
CA ARG A 451 -35.27 -10.55 -5.46
C ARG A 451 -36.09 -9.79 -4.42
N PRO A 452 -37.07 -10.42 -3.76
CA PRO A 452 -37.83 -9.81 -2.66
C PRO A 452 -37.03 -9.86 -1.34
N THR A 453 -35.80 -9.33 -1.34
CA THR A 453 -34.90 -9.30 -0.18
C THR A 453 -34.63 -7.87 0.24
N LEU A 454 -34.66 -7.60 1.54
CA LEU A 454 -34.39 -6.27 2.09
C LEU A 454 -32.90 -5.94 1.92
N ARG A 455 -32.61 -4.85 1.22
CA ARG A 455 -31.24 -4.39 0.96
C ARG A 455 -30.96 -3.10 1.68
N THR A 456 -29.77 -2.96 2.24
CA THR A 456 -29.44 -1.81 3.08
C THR A 456 -28.06 -1.25 2.78
N ILE A 457 -27.94 0.06 2.95
CA ILE A 457 -26.67 0.78 2.91
C ILE A 457 -26.32 1.30 4.31
N PHE A 458 -25.08 1.11 4.71
CA PHE A 458 -24.52 1.61 5.96
C PHE A 458 -23.26 2.40 5.67
N ALA A 459 -23.16 3.64 6.15
CA ALA A 459 -21.95 4.43 6.06
C ALA A 459 -21.58 4.98 7.44
N VAL A 460 -20.30 4.90 7.79
CA VAL A 460 -19.77 5.48 9.03
C VAL A 460 -18.58 6.36 8.73
N GLY A 461 -18.49 7.50 9.41
CA GLY A 461 -17.44 8.46 9.19
C GLY A 461 -17.42 9.60 10.19
N ASP A 462 -16.45 10.49 10.01
CA ASP A 462 -16.32 11.74 10.76
C ASP A 462 -15.69 12.82 9.86
N GLU A 463 -16.48 13.81 9.43
CA GLU A 463 -16.01 14.92 8.58
C GLU A 463 -14.78 15.63 9.16
N LYS A 464 -14.72 15.74 10.50
CA LYS A 464 -13.61 16.36 11.24
C LYS A 464 -12.29 15.62 11.05
N GLN A 465 -12.33 14.37 10.60
CA GLN A 465 -11.19 13.49 10.33
C GLN A 465 -10.92 13.29 8.83
N SER A 466 -11.53 14.08 7.93
CA SER A 466 -11.24 14.04 6.50
C SER A 466 -9.92 14.78 6.21
N ILE A 467 -8.84 14.02 5.99
CA ILE A 467 -7.45 14.53 5.87
C ILE A 467 -6.71 13.97 4.65
N TYR A 468 -7.47 13.47 3.66
CA TYR A 468 -6.92 12.90 2.43
C TYR A 468 -7.37 13.70 1.20
N SER A 469 -7.40 15.03 1.29
CA SER A 469 -7.84 15.90 0.19
C SER A 469 -6.96 15.72 -1.07
N PHE A 470 -5.68 15.37 -0.88
CA PHE A 470 -4.72 15.05 -1.93
C PHE A 470 -5.06 13.75 -2.70
N GLN A 471 -5.91 12.89 -2.15
CA GLN A 471 -6.48 11.72 -2.86
C GLN A 471 -7.89 12.00 -3.40
N GLY A 472 -8.33 13.27 -3.39
CA GLY A 472 -9.63 13.69 -3.91
C GLY A 472 -10.78 13.60 -2.90
N ALA A 473 -10.52 13.29 -1.63
CA ALA A 473 -11.55 13.33 -0.59
C ALA A 473 -12.11 14.76 -0.40
N ARG A 474 -13.41 14.85 -0.10
CA ARG A 474 -14.14 16.11 0.13
C ARG A 474 -15.08 15.92 1.33
N PRO A 475 -14.84 16.60 2.48
CA PRO A 475 -15.66 16.43 3.67
C PRO A 475 -17.15 16.67 3.42
N GLU A 476 -17.48 17.69 2.63
CA GLU A 476 -18.85 18.08 2.28
C GLU A 476 -19.63 16.98 1.54
N ARG A 477 -18.94 16.09 0.82
CA ARG A 477 -19.57 14.97 0.11
C ARG A 477 -20.20 13.96 1.07
N PHE A 478 -19.66 13.80 2.28
CA PHE A 478 -20.23 12.88 3.26
C PHE A 478 -21.66 13.29 3.66
N SER A 479 -21.87 14.59 3.90
CA SER A 479 -23.20 15.15 4.18
C SER A 479 -24.13 15.12 2.95
N GLU A 480 -23.64 15.53 1.78
CA GLU A 480 -24.42 15.53 0.54
C GLU A 480 -24.93 14.13 0.17
N GLU A 481 -24.09 13.11 0.28
CA GLU A 481 -24.44 11.71 -0.02
C GLU A 481 -25.37 11.10 1.04
N SER A 482 -25.28 11.53 2.30
CA SER A 482 -26.24 11.18 3.35
C SER A 482 -27.65 11.66 2.99
N ASP A 483 -27.78 12.95 2.62
CA ASP A 483 -29.06 13.54 2.24
C ASP A 483 -29.64 12.91 0.98
N ARG A 484 -28.79 12.64 -0.02
CA ARG A 484 -29.19 11.93 -1.24
C ARG A 484 -29.70 10.53 -0.93
N THR A 485 -28.99 9.78 -0.10
CA THR A 485 -29.38 8.42 0.30
C THR A 485 -30.67 8.43 1.10
N ARG A 486 -30.83 9.35 2.06
CA ARG A 486 -32.07 9.52 2.85
C ARG A 486 -33.28 9.68 1.95
N ARG A 487 -33.21 10.56 0.94
CA ARG A 487 -34.31 10.78 -0.02
C ARG A 487 -34.66 9.52 -0.80
N ARG A 488 -33.66 8.76 -1.26
CA ARG A 488 -33.86 7.52 -2.02
C ARG A 488 -34.51 6.43 -1.17
N VAL A 489 -34.01 6.21 0.05
CA VAL A 489 -34.54 5.23 1.00
C VAL A 489 -36.00 5.56 1.35
N ALA A 490 -36.28 6.82 1.70
CA ALA A 490 -37.63 7.28 2.02
C ALA A 490 -38.62 7.09 0.84
N THR A 491 -38.18 7.35 -0.39
CA THR A 491 -39.01 7.15 -1.60
C THR A 491 -39.39 5.68 -1.80
N SER A 492 -38.56 4.74 -1.37
CA SER A 492 -38.83 3.29 -1.44
C SER A 492 -39.71 2.74 -0.30
N GLY A 493 -40.08 3.58 0.68
CA GLY A 493 -40.81 3.15 1.87
C GLY A 493 -39.98 2.37 2.91
N GLN A 494 -38.66 2.29 2.72
CA GLN A 494 -37.73 1.70 3.69
C GLN A 494 -37.33 2.72 4.77
N GLN A 495 -36.76 2.22 5.88
CA GLN A 495 -36.33 3.05 7.00
C GLN A 495 -34.88 3.53 6.85
N PHE A 496 -34.65 4.82 7.14
CA PHE A 496 -33.35 5.44 7.19
C PHE A 496 -33.08 6.00 8.59
N SER A 497 -31.86 5.86 9.10
CA SER A 497 -31.48 6.43 10.41
C SER A 497 -30.18 7.22 10.32
N SER A 498 -30.26 8.51 10.68
CA SER A 498 -29.08 9.38 10.83
C SER A 498 -28.66 9.37 12.30
N ILE A 499 -27.48 8.84 12.59
CA ILE A 499 -27.02 8.58 13.96
C ILE A 499 -25.78 9.41 14.26
N ARG A 500 -25.76 10.06 15.43
CA ARG A 500 -24.60 10.79 15.95
C ARG A 500 -24.06 10.09 17.20
N LEU A 501 -22.76 9.82 17.24
CA LEU A 501 -22.09 9.18 18.38
C LEU A 501 -21.00 10.12 18.96
N PRO A 502 -21.31 10.92 19.98
CA PRO A 502 -20.35 11.85 20.58
C PRO A 502 -19.54 11.26 21.75
N LEU A 503 -20.01 10.16 22.36
CA LEU A 503 -19.30 9.48 23.44
C LEU A 503 -18.03 8.80 22.91
N SER A 504 -16.91 9.02 23.57
CA SER A 504 -15.61 8.40 23.30
C SER A 504 -15.29 7.38 24.39
N PHE A 505 -14.96 6.17 23.96
CA PHE A 505 -14.47 5.09 24.82
C PHE A 505 -12.94 5.06 24.95
N ARG A 506 -12.27 5.93 24.17
CA ARG A 506 -10.81 5.97 24.03
C ARG A 506 -10.19 6.96 25.01
N SER A 507 -10.61 8.22 24.92
CA SER A 507 -9.89 9.35 25.52
C SER A 507 -10.52 9.81 26.83
N THR A 508 -9.69 10.27 27.76
CA THR A 508 -10.11 10.88 29.03
C THR A 508 -10.81 12.22 28.82
N ALA A 509 -11.56 12.66 29.84
CA ALA A 509 -12.26 13.93 29.81
C ALA A 509 -11.30 15.13 29.69
N ASP A 510 -10.08 15.05 30.23
CA ASP A 510 -9.07 16.10 30.11
C ASP A 510 -8.67 16.36 28.66
N VAL A 511 -8.37 15.31 27.90
CA VAL A 511 -7.97 15.40 26.50
C VAL A 511 -9.12 15.94 25.66
N LEU A 512 -10.31 15.35 25.80
CA LEU A 512 -11.48 15.74 25.01
C LEU A 512 -11.97 17.15 25.34
N GLY A 513 -11.93 17.54 26.62
CA GLY A 513 -12.29 18.90 27.06
C GLY A 513 -11.35 19.95 26.48
N ALA A 514 -10.05 19.67 26.41
CA ALA A 514 -9.10 20.57 25.75
C ALA A 514 -9.36 20.66 24.24
N VAL A 515 -9.68 19.55 23.58
CA VAL A 515 -10.04 19.53 22.14
C VAL A 515 -11.28 20.40 21.90
N ASP A 516 -12.36 20.16 22.63
CA ASP A 516 -13.62 20.93 22.49
C ASP A 516 -13.40 22.42 22.73
N HIS A 517 -12.61 22.77 23.73
CA HIS A 517 -12.30 24.16 24.04
C HIS A 517 -11.49 24.84 22.91
N VAL A 518 -10.46 24.18 22.37
CA VAL A 518 -9.66 24.72 21.25
C VAL A 518 -10.53 25.01 20.03
N PHE A 519 -11.51 24.15 19.75
CA PHE A 519 -12.44 24.31 18.62
C PHE A 519 -13.72 25.09 18.95
N THR A 520 -13.82 25.70 20.14
CA THR A 520 -14.92 26.63 20.46
C THR A 520 -14.77 27.95 19.67
N SER A 521 -13.53 28.35 19.35
CA SER A 521 -13.27 29.51 18.49
C SER A 521 -13.75 29.22 17.05
N PRO A 522 -14.62 30.07 16.46
CA PRO A 522 -15.07 29.90 15.08
C PRO A 522 -13.93 29.84 14.05
N GLU A 523 -12.83 30.56 14.30
CA GLU A 523 -11.66 30.53 13.43
C GLU A 523 -10.94 29.18 13.46
N ASN A 524 -10.91 28.50 14.61
CA ASN A 524 -10.33 27.17 14.73
C ASN A 524 -11.28 26.09 14.20
N ALA A 525 -12.60 26.27 14.34
CA ALA A 525 -13.63 25.35 13.86
C ALA A 525 -13.85 25.39 12.34
N ARG A 526 -13.32 26.39 11.63
CA ARG A 526 -13.53 26.59 10.19
C ARG A 526 -13.11 25.36 9.38
N GLY A 527 -14.05 24.81 8.62
CA GLY A 527 -13.83 23.67 7.73
C GLY A 527 -13.75 22.31 8.43
N LEU A 528 -14.10 22.20 9.72
CA LEU A 528 -14.18 20.90 10.41
C LEU A 528 -15.40 20.08 9.96
N SER A 529 -16.50 20.73 9.61
CA SER A 529 -17.71 20.09 9.07
C SER A 529 -18.38 21.01 8.05
N ALA A 530 -19.18 20.44 7.15
CA ALA A 530 -19.84 21.18 6.08
C ALA A 530 -20.79 22.28 6.61
N VAL A 531 -21.41 22.01 7.76
CA VAL A 531 -22.39 22.90 8.42
C VAL A 531 -21.82 23.66 9.63
N ASN A 532 -20.49 23.59 9.85
CA ASN A 532 -19.80 24.18 11.01
C ASN A 532 -20.46 23.82 12.36
N GLU A 533 -20.83 22.55 12.51
CA GLU A 533 -21.37 22.02 13.77
C GLU A 533 -20.37 22.17 14.94
N PRO A 534 -20.86 22.47 16.15
CA PRO A 534 -20.02 22.48 17.34
C PRO A 534 -19.35 21.12 17.58
N VAL A 535 -18.06 21.18 17.93
CA VAL A 535 -17.30 20.00 18.37
C VAL A 535 -17.71 19.70 19.80
N VAL A 536 -18.35 18.55 20.00
CA VAL A 536 -18.85 18.10 21.30
C VAL A 536 -18.44 16.65 21.50
N HIS A 537 -17.62 16.39 22.51
CA HIS A 537 -17.28 15.05 22.97
C HIS A 537 -17.76 14.79 24.38
N ARG A 538 -17.97 13.50 24.68
CA ARG A 538 -18.11 13.00 26.05
C ARG A 538 -17.16 11.83 26.25
N SER A 539 -16.65 11.64 27.45
CA SER A 539 -15.77 10.51 27.77
C SER A 539 -16.53 9.45 28.56
N SER A 540 -16.34 8.17 28.23
CA SER A 540 -16.77 7.08 29.12
C SER A 540 -15.76 6.80 30.24
N ARG A 541 -14.56 7.41 30.19
CA ARG A 541 -13.45 7.24 31.14
C ARG A 541 -13.47 8.35 32.19
N ILE A 542 -14.64 8.64 32.76
CA ILE A 542 -14.78 9.68 33.79
C ILE A 542 -14.02 9.26 35.06
N GLY A 543 -13.27 10.20 35.65
CA GLY A 543 -12.44 9.95 36.82
C GLY A 543 -11.13 9.19 36.53
N HIS A 544 -10.85 8.81 35.28
CA HIS A 544 -9.52 8.32 34.90
C HIS A 544 -8.53 9.49 34.85
N PRO A 545 -7.27 9.30 35.26
CA PRO A 545 -6.27 10.37 35.25
C PRO A 545 -5.91 10.75 33.79
N GLY A 546 -6.24 11.97 33.38
CA GLY A 546 -5.84 12.55 32.11
C GLY A 546 -5.00 13.82 32.26
N ALA A 547 -4.33 14.22 31.19
CA ALA A 547 -3.48 15.41 31.18
C ALA A 547 -3.31 16.02 29.79
N VAL A 548 -3.38 17.35 29.69
CA VAL A 548 -2.93 18.09 28.51
C VAL A 548 -1.90 19.13 28.95
N ASP A 549 -0.67 19.02 28.45
CA ASP A 549 0.44 19.92 28.78
C ASP A 549 0.91 20.63 27.49
N LEU A 550 0.97 21.97 27.51
CA LEU A 550 1.46 22.80 26.41
C LEU A 550 2.82 23.41 26.80
N TRP A 551 3.87 23.11 26.05
CA TRP A 551 5.20 23.72 26.24
C TRP A 551 5.35 24.96 25.39
N GLU A 552 6.06 25.98 25.86
CA GLU A 552 6.48 27.11 25.04
C GLU A 552 7.25 26.66 23.78
N MET A 553 7.02 27.36 22.65
CA MET A 553 7.77 27.11 21.42
C MET A 553 9.24 27.53 21.55
N ILE A 554 10.14 26.63 21.15
CA ILE A 554 11.57 26.93 21.15
C ILE A 554 11.92 27.83 19.96
N ALA A 555 12.46 29.01 20.26
CA ALA A 555 13.00 29.95 19.28
C ALA A 555 14.53 29.80 19.19
N PRO A 556 15.15 30.08 18.02
CA PRO A 556 16.60 30.10 17.90
C PRO A 556 17.17 31.30 18.68
N GLU A 557 18.23 31.07 19.45
CA GLU A 557 19.04 32.17 19.97
C GLU A 557 19.79 32.84 18.80
N PRO A 558 19.92 34.18 18.79
CA PRO A 558 20.75 34.87 17.82
C PRO A 558 22.23 34.62 18.14
N ALA A 559 22.74 33.44 17.78
CA ALA A 559 24.17 33.13 17.82
C ALA A 559 24.82 33.47 16.48
N ALA A 560 26.03 34.03 16.52
CA ALA A 560 26.87 34.18 15.34
C ALA A 560 27.15 32.78 14.78
N LYS A 561 26.90 32.58 13.47
CA LYS A 561 27.31 31.35 12.79
C LYS A 561 28.83 31.28 12.78
N GLU A 562 29.43 30.58 13.73
CA GLU A 562 30.75 29.99 13.51
C GLU A 562 30.52 28.73 12.67
N GLU A 563 30.86 28.80 11.38
CA GLU A 563 30.90 27.62 10.52
C GLU A 563 32.10 26.78 10.94
N ASP A 564 31.85 25.77 11.77
CA ASP A 564 32.81 24.70 12.00
C ASP A 564 32.83 23.80 10.76
N TRP A 565 33.78 24.08 9.85
CA TRP A 565 34.00 23.31 8.62
C TRP A 565 34.41 21.85 8.86
N THR A 566 34.75 21.48 10.11
CA THR A 566 35.04 20.10 10.51
C THR A 566 33.81 19.33 10.99
N ALA A 567 32.70 20.02 11.26
CA ALA A 567 31.45 19.37 11.65
C ALA A 567 30.84 18.64 10.44
N PRO A 568 30.29 17.42 10.63
CA PRO A 568 29.61 16.70 9.56
C PRO A 568 28.47 17.54 8.97
N PHE A 569 28.45 17.70 7.64
CA PHE A 569 27.49 18.51 6.90
C PHE A 569 26.02 18.17 7.24
N ASP A 570 25.76 16.91 7.63
CA ASP A 570 24.42 16.38 7.94
C ASP A 570 24.04 16.45 9.43
N SER A 571 24.89 16.99 10.30
CA SER A 571 24.61 17.06 11.73
C SER A 571 23.81 18.31 12.10
N THR A 572 22.57 18.12 12.57
CA THR A 572 21.81 19.22 13.20
C THR A 572 22.60 19.74 14.41
N PRO A 573 22.97 21.04 14.47
CA PRO A 573 23.71 21.60 15.59
C PRO A 573 22.98 21.36 16.91
N GLU A 574 23.71 21.09 18.01
CA GLU A 574 23.08 20.84 19.31
C GLU A 574 22.34 22.07 19.86
N SER A 575 22.68 23.27 19.38
CA SER A 575 22.00 24.54 19.67
C SER A 575 20.76 24.79 18.81
N ALA A 576 20.50 23.98 17.78
CA ALA A 576 19.32 24.17 16.94
C ALA A 576 18.03 23.92 17.73
N PRO A 577 16.96 24.73 17.54
CA PRO A 577 15.68 24.56 18.25
C PRO A 577 15.11 23.13 18.21
N ALA A 578 15.21 22.46 17.06
CA ALA A 578 14.78 21.07 16.91
C ALA A 578 15.58 20.09 17.78
N ALA A 579 16.89 20.31 17.96
CA ALA A 579 17.74 19.47 18.81
C ALA A 579 17.46 19.69 20.31
N ILE A 580 17.21 20.94 20.72
CA ILE A 580 16.81 21.28 22.09
C ILE A 580 15.47 20.59 22.43
N LEU A 581 14.47 20.70 21.53
CA LEU A 581 13.18 20.06 21.75
C LEU A 581 13.32 18.54 21.87
N ALA A 582 14.11 17.93 20.98
CA ALA A 582 14.39 16.50 21.02
C ALA A 582 14.99 16.04 22.36
N ARG A 583 15.92 16.81 22.93
CA ARG A 583 16.50 16.51 24.26
C ARG A 583 15.49 16.64 25.39
N ARG A 584 14.67 17.69 25.39
CA ARG A 584 13.58 17.88 26.37
C ARG A 584 12.60 16.70 26.31
N MET A 585 12.15 16.32 25.12
CA MET A 585 11.25 15.18 24.91
C MET A 585 11.87 13.86 25.36
N ALA A 586 13.11 13.56 24.95
CA ALA A 586 13.78 12.34 25.38
C ALA A 586 13.97 12.27 26.90
N HIS A 587 14.23 13.41 27.55
CA HIS A 587 14.30 13.48 29.01
C HIS A 587 12.94 13.18 29.66
N THR A 588 11.87 13.81 29.19
CA THR A 588 10.50 13.58 29.69
C THR A 588 10.09 12.12 29.49
N ILE A 589 10.28 11.57 28.28
CA ILE A 589 9.96 10.17 27.96
C ILE A 589 10.72 9.22 28.89
N GLY A 590 12.02 9.44 29.09
CA GLY A 590 12.82 8.61 30.00
C GLY A 590 12.44 8.74 31.48
N ASN A 591 11.74 9.80 31.88
CA ASN A 591 11.19 9.93 33.23
C ASN A 591 9.78 9.35 33.37
N LEU A 592 9.05 9.17 32.27
CA LEU A 592 7.74 8.53 32.25
C LEU A 592 7.86 7.00 32.31
N ILE A 593 8.71 6.43 31.46
CA ILE A 593 8.87 4.97 31.30
C ILE A 593 9.31 4.34 32.63
N GLY A 594 8.55 3.34 33.09
CA GLY A 594 8.86 2.58 34.32
C GLY A 594 8.72 3.35 35.64
N ARG A 595 8.22 4.59 35.64
CA ARG A 595 8.06 5.41 36.85
C ARG A 595 6.64 5.91 37.06
N GLU A 596 5.99 6.33 35.98
CA GLU A 596 4.61 6.77 36.01
C GLU A 596 3.66 5.70 35.45
N THR A 597 2.38 5.80 35.79
CA THR A 597 1.37 4.79 35.45
C THR A 597 0.30 5.32 34.51
N ILE A 598 -0.31 4.40 33.76
CA ILE A 598 -1.51 4.59 32.94
C ILE A 598 -2.56 3.54 33.29
N ILE A 599 -3.82 3.80 32.93
CA ILE A 599 -4.93 2.88 33.19
C ILE A 599 -5.18 2.01 31.96
N ASP A 600 -4.91 0.71 32.12
CA ASP A 600 -5.12 -0.32 31.11
C ASP A 600 -6.10 -1.37 31.64
N LYS A 601 -7.21 -1.58 30.93
CA LYS A 601 -8.31 -2.50 31.29
C LYS A 601 -8.76 -2.37 32.76
N GLY A 602 -8.83 -1.14 33.27
CA GLY A 602 -9.26 -0.84 34.64
C GLY A 602 -8.21 -1.11 35.72
N LYS A 603 -6.94 -1.33 35.37
CA LYS A 603 -5.82 -1.47 36.30
C LYS A 603 -4.72 -0.46 35.98
N ALA A 604 -4.04 0.02 37.01
CA ALA A 604 -2.86 0.87 36.82
C ALA A 604 -1.65 -0.01 36.48
N ARG A 605 -0.95 0.29 35.38
CA ARG A 605 0.33 -0.31 35.01
C ARG A 605 1.36 0.77 34.69
N PHE A 606 2.65 0.45 34.82
CA PHE A 606 3.72 1.37 34.43
C PHE A 606 3.71 1.63 32.92
N ILE A 607 4.13 2.83 32.56
CA ILE A 607 4.29 3.26 31.16
C ILE A 607 5.47 2.52 30.55
N GLU A 608 5.25 2.00 29.34
CA GLU A 608 6.27 1.38 28.50
C GLU A 608 6.54 2.23 27.24
N ALA A 609 7.60 1.92 26.49
CA ALA A 609 7.96 2.68 25.30
C ALA A 609 6.87 2.62 24.21
N GLY A 610 6.19 1.48 24.06
CA GLY A 610 5.09 1.25 23.12
C GLY A 610 3.85 2.12 23.36
N ASP A 611 3.70 2.67 24.56
CA ASP A 611 2.57 3.54 24.95
C ASP A 611 2.72 4.98 24.44
N ILE A 612 3.88 5.31 23.86
CA ILE A 612 4.24 6.68 23.47
C ILE A 612 4.23 6.81 21.96
N LEU A 613 3.48 7.80 21.48
CA LEU A 613 3.37 8.17 20.08
C LEU A 613 3.78 9.62 19.88
N VAL A 614 4.67 9.87 18.93
CA VAL A 614 5.13 11.20 18.56
C VAL A 614 4.60 11.53 17.18
N LEU A 615 3.80 12.59 17.10
CA LEU A 615 3.15 13.06 15.89
C LEU A 615 3.81 14.34 15.38
N VAL A 616 4.29 14.29 14.15
CA VAL A 616 4.81 15.45 13.41
C VAL A 616 3.93 15.73 12.19
N ARG A 617 3.93 16.96 11.67
CA ARG A 617 3.24 17.24 10.39
C ARG A 617 3.99 16.66 9.20
N LYS A 618 5.31 16.90 9.17
CA LYS A 618 6.25 16.46 8.14
C LYS A 618 7.47 15.86 8.80
N ARG A 619 8.16 14.98 8.08
CA ARG A 619 9.45 14.45 8.53
C ARG A 619 10.53 15.45 8.15
N ASP A 620 11.11 16.09 9.15
CA ASP A 620 12.24 17.00 8.98
C ASP A 620 13.38 16.60 9.94
N SER A 621 14.41 17.43 10.01
CA SER A 621 15.60 17.20 10.85
C SER A 621 15.29 16.87 12.33
N PHE A 622 14.12 17.29 12.83
CA PHE A 622 13.69 16.98 14.20
C PHE A 622 13.55 15.49 14.46
N VAL A 623 13.00 14.71 13.50
CA VAL A 623 12.80 13.26 13.68
C VAL A 623 14.14 12.57 13.94
N ASN A 624 15.15 12.91 13.14
CA ASN A 624 16.51 12.39 13.30
C ASN A 624 17.17 12.85 14.61
N ALA A 625 16.90 14.08 15.06
CA ALA A 625 17.37 14.59 16.34
C ALA A 625 16.73 13.82 17.52
N LEU A 626 15.42 13.57 17.47
CA LEU A 626 14.69 12.84 18.51
C LEU A 626 15.12 11.38 18.63
N THR A 627 15.25 10.67 17.50
CA THR A 627 15.74 9.28 17.51
C THR A 627 17.14 9.19 18.14
N ARG A 628 18.04 10.12 17.80
CA ARG A 628 19.37 10.19 18.42
C ARG A 628 19.29 10.49 19.92
N ALA A 629 18.44 11.44 20.33
CA ALA A 629 18.27 11.81 21.74
C ALA A 629 17.72 10.65 22.59
N LEU A 630 16.73 9.90 22.08
CA LEU A 630 16.15 8.73 22.75
C LEU A 630 17.17 7.58 22.89
N LYS A 631 17.98 7.32 21.85
CA LYS A 631 19.07 6.33 21.94
C LYS A 631 20.13 6.71 22.96
N ARG A 632 20.55 7.98 23.01
CA ARG A 632 21.50 8.48 24.02
C ARG A 632 20.93 8.38 25.44
N ARG A 633 19.63 8.59 25.62
CA ARG A 633 18.94 8.52 26.91
C ARG A 633 18.56 7.08 27.27
N GLY A 634 19.51 6.29 27.75
CA GLY A 634 19.23 4.95 28.27
C GLY A 634 18.82 3.92 27.20
N ASN A 635 19.11 4.19 25.92
CA ASN A 635 18.78 3.34 24.78
C ASN A 635 17.28 3.00 24.71
N ILE A 636 16.41 4.02 24.86
CA ILE A 636 14.96 3.86 24.73
C ILE A 636 14.66 3.34 23.32
N PRO A 637 13.93 2.21 23.18
CA PRO A 637 13.59 1.67 21.86
C PRO A 637 12.70 2.64 21.09
N VAL A 638 13.04 2.90 19.83
CA VAL A 638 12.29 3.76 18.92
C VAL A 638 12.04 2.99 17.65
N ALA A 639 10.80 3.00 17.16
CA ALA A 639 10.49 2.43 15.87
C ALA A 639 11.26 3.20 14.78
N GLY A 640 12.02 2.47 13.95
CA GLY A 640 12.70 3.07 12.81
C GLY A 640 11.71 3.69 11.81
N ALA A 641 12.20 4.54 10.91
CA ALA A 641 11.34 5.28 9.99
C ALA A 641 10.43 4.36 9.14
N ASP A 642 9.13 4.71 9.04
CA ASP A 642 8.12 3.91 8.29
C ASP A 642 8.40 3.79 6.79
N ARG A 643 9.21 4.70 6.26
CA ARG A 643 9.70 4.65 4.87
C ARG A 643 11.18 4.94 4.85
N LEU A 644 11.94 4.04 4.25
CA LEU A 644 13.37 4.19 4.06
C LEU A 644 13.71 3.92 2.59
N VAL A 645 14.30 4.89 1.91
CA VAL A 645 14.89 4.68 0.59
C VAL A 645 16.15 3.85 0.81
N LEU A 646 16.22 2.64 0.26
CA LEU A 646 17.34 1.73 0.51
C LEU A 646 18.68 2.39 0.16
N THR A 647 18.77 3.02 -1.01
CA THR A 647 20.00 3.65 -1.53
C THR A 647 20.45 4.88 -0.74
N SER A 648 19.59 5.48 0.08
CA SER A 648 19.97 6.60 0.94
C SER A 648 20.57 6.15 2.28
N HIS A 649 20.41 4.89 2.65
CA HIS A 649 20.94 4.37 3.90
C HIS A 649 22.42 3.99 3.77
N ILE A 650 23.25 4.46 4.70
CA ILE A 650 24.72 4.28 4.64
C ILE A 650 25.16 2.81 4.48
N ALA A 651 24.47 1.87 5.14
CA ALA A 651 24.80 0.45 4.99
C ALA A 651 24.60 -0.07 3.56
N ILE A 652 23.61 0.46 2.83
CA ILE A 652 23.36 0.09 1.44
C ILE A 652 24.32 0.85 0.52
N GLN A 653 24.65 2.10 0.81
CA GLN A 653 25.69 2.84 0.10
C GLN A 653 27.05 2.12 0.17
N ASP A 654 27.40 1.56 1.34
CA ASP A 654 28.59 0.73 1.51
C ASP A 654 28.54 -0.56 0.65
N LEU A 655 27.38 -1.20 0.55
CA LEU A 655 27.18 -2.40 -0.28
C LEU A 655 27.13 -2.08 -1.79
N LEU A 656 26.62 -0.91 -2.17
CA LEU A 656 26.67 -0.38 -3.53
C LEU A 656 28.11 -0.03 -3.93
N ALA A 657 28.86 0.63 -3.05
CA ALA A 657 30.28 0.91 -3.25
C ALA A 657 31.08 -0.39 -3.45
N LEU A 658 30.76 -1.45 -2.69
CA LEU A 658 31.29 -2.79 -2.95
C LEU A 658 30.92 -3.29 -4.35
N GLY A 659 29.64 -3.20 -4.74
CA GLY A 659 29.18 -3.63 -6.07
C GLY A 659 29.88 -2.88 -7.21
N ARG A 660 29.98 -1.56 -7.12
CA ARG A 660 30.67 -0.68 -8.10
C ARG A 660 32.14 -1.03 -8.22
N PHE A 661 32.85 -1.18 -7.10
CA PHE A 661 34.26 -1.62 -7.11
C PHE A 661 34.43 -2.99 -7.76
N LEU A 662 33.51 -3.93 -7.56
CA LEU A 662 33.59 -5.27 -8.16
C LEU A 662 33.35 -5.26 -9.66
N LEU A 663 32.60 -4.29 -10.17
CA LEU A 663 32.36 -4.06 -11.60
C LEU A 663 33.52 -3.32 -12.26
N LEU A 664 34.03 -2.28 -11.59
CA LEU A 664 35.11 -1.42 -12.05
C LEU A 664 36.09 -1.15 -10.90
N PRO A 665 37.14 -1.98 -10.74
CA PRO A 665 38.14 -1.81 -9.67
C PRO A 665 38.91 -0.48 -9.73
N GLU A 666 38.85 0.22 -10.86
CA GLU A 666 39.42 1.55 -11.10
C GLU A 666 38.54 2.69 -10.55
N ASP A 667 37.34 2.40 -10.01
CA ASP A 667 36.52 3.39 -9.30
C ASP A 667 37.10 3.70 -7.91
N ASP A 668 38.03 4.66 -7.90
CA ASP A 668 38.74 5.12 -6.71
C ASP A 668 37.79 5.63 -5.62
N LEU A 669 36.69 6.28 -6.00
CA LEU A 669 35.73 6.86 -5.05
C LEU A 669 34.97 5.76 -4.32
N SER A 670 34.45 4.78 -5.06
CA SER A 670 33.75 3.63 -4.46
C SER A 670 34.68 2.79 -3.59
N LEU A 671 35.94 2.59 -4.02
CA LEU A 671 36.92 1.89 -3.19
C LEU A 671 37.22 2.67 -1.90
N CYS A 672 37.48 3.97 -1.96
CA CYS A 672 37.73 4.79 -0.76
C CYS A 672 36.54 4.78 0.21
N ALA A 673 35.31 4.89 -0.30
CA ALA A 673 34.10 4.80 0.52
C ALA A 673 34.00 3.42 1.20
N LEU A 674 34.24 2.35 0.45
CA LEU A 674 34.22 0.98 0.95
C LEU A 674 35.27 0.74 2.05
N LEU A 675 36.47 1.33 1.94
CA LEU A 675 37.52 1.19 2.95
C LEU A 675 37.12 1.77 4.31
N LYS A 676 36.35 2.88 4.35
CA LYS A 676 35.79 3.45 5.59
C LYS A 676 34.57 2.69 6.13
N SER A 677 33.93 1.84 5.30
CA SER A 677 32.72 1.12 5.70
C SER A 677 32.97 0.16 6.88
N PRO A 678 31.92 -0.24 7.62
CA PRO A 678 32.04 -1.26 8.67
C PRO A 678 32.62 -2.59 8.17
N LEU A 679 32.63 -2.87 6.85
CA LEU A 679 33.23 -4.10 6.32
C LEU A 679 34.75 -4.15 6.50
N PHE A 680 35.44 -3.00 6.46
CA PHE A 680 36.90 -2.89 6.51
C PHE A 680 37.42 -2.02 7.66
N ASP A 681 36.64 -1.03 8.10
CA ASP A 681 36.90 -0.21 9.30
C ASP A 681 38.28 0.48 9.29
N LEU A 682 38.63 1.10 8.16
CA LEU A 682 39.83 1.95 8.03
C LEU A 682 39.54 3.40 8.44
N SER A 683 40.54 4.05 9.05
CA SER A 683 40.45 5.45 9.48
C SER A 683 40.62 6.41 8.29
N GLU A 684 40.37 7.70 8.53
CA GLU A 684 40.63 8.73 7.52
C GLU A 684 42.11 8.85 7.17
N GLU A 685 43.00 8.68 8.15
CA GLU A 685 44.45 8.64 7.94
C GLU A 685 44.87 7.44 7.08
N ASP A 686 44.24 6.28 7.30
CA ASP A 686 44.52 5.07 6.50
C ASP A 686 44.08 5.26 5.04
N VAL A 687 42.90 5.83 4.81
CA VAL A 687 42.41 6.09 3.45
C VAL A 687 43.24 7.19 2.78
N PHE A 688 43.61 8.23 3.53
CA PHE A 688 44.53 9.26 3.03
C PHE A 688 45.87 8.66 2.62
N ALA A 689 46.44 7.75 3.42
CA ALA A 689 47.70 7.10 3.09
C ALA A 689 47.64 6.32 1.76
N VAL A 690 46.51 5.69 1.46
CA VAL A 690 46.34 4.90 0.23
C VAL A 690 45.95 5.78 -0.97
N ALA A 691 45.20 6.86 -0.75
CA ALA A 691 44.67 7.69 -1.83
C ALA A 691 45.55 8.89 -2.20
N ALA A 692 46.27 9.48 -1.23
CA ALA A 692 47.05 10.71 -1.43
C ALA A 692 48.53 10.46 -1.76
N TYR A 693 49.09 9.30 -1.39
CA TYR A 693 50.50 8.95 -1.67
C TYR A 693 50.69 8.09 -2.94
N ARG A 694 49.63 7.96 -3.75
CA ARG A 694 49.69 7.31 -5.07
C ARG A 694 50.28 8.24 -6.12
N ASP A 695 50.86 7.66 -7.17
CA ASP A 695 51.29 8.43 -8.34
C ASP A 695 50.08 8.93 -9.16
N ASP A 696 50.23 10.01 -9.92
CA ASP A 696 49.12 10.67 -10.65
C ASP A 696 48.37 9.75 -11.64
N GLU A 697 49.03 8.72 -12.17
CA GLU A 697 48.45 7.73 -13.10
C GLU A 697 48.12 6.38 -12.43
N GLU A 698 48.29 6.28 -11.10
CA GLU A 698 48.04 5.04 -10.34
C GLU A 698 46.67 5.08 -9.65
N GLY A 699 45.81 4.09 -9.94
CA GLY A 699 44.54 3.89 -9.24
C GLY A 699 44.73 3.49 -7.77
N VAL A 700 43.75 3.81 -6.91
CA VAL A 700 43.76 3.49 -5.47
C VAL A 700 43.89 1.97 -5.25
N TRP A 701 43.28 1.14 -6.11
CA TRP A 701 43.39 -0.31 -6.01
C TRP A 701 44.82 -0.81 -6.26
N SER A 702 45.48 -0.32 -7.30
CA SER A 702 46.87 -0.67 -7.63
C SER A 702 47.82 -0.24 -6.52
N HIS A 703 47.65 0.99 -6.02
CA HIS A 703 48.45 1.50 -4.93
C HIS A 703 48.24 0.69 -3.64
N LEU A 704 46.99 0.38 -3.29
CA LEU A 704 46.66 -0.42 -2.11
C LEU A 704 47.33 -1.81 -2.16
N GLN A 705 47.38 -2.44 -3.34
CA GLN A 705 48.05 -3.73 -3.52
C GLN A 705 49.56 -3.63 -3.30
N ARG A 706 50.19 -2.58 -3.84
CA ARG A 706 51.62 -2.31 -3.65
C ARG A 706 51.93 -2.02 -2.19
N PHE A 707 51.17 -1.11 -1.58
CA PHE A 707 51.32 -0.74 -0.17
C PHE A 707 51.16 -1.94 0.77
N ALA A 708 50.21 -2.84 0.48
CA ALA A 708 50.08 -4.10 1.22
C ALA A 708 51.27 -5.05 1.03
N ALA A 709 51.89 -5.07 -0.16
CA ALA A 709 53.07 -5.89 -0.45
C ALA A 709 54.34 -5.36 0.22
N GLU A 710 54.44 -4.05 0.46
CA GLU A 710 55.56 -3.37 1.12
C GLU A 710 55.65 -3.63 2.64
N GLY A 711 54.74 -4.43 3.21
CA GLY A 711 54.85 -4.93 4.59
C GLY A 711 53.76 -4.41 5.55
N HIS A 712 52.77 -3.68 5.05
CA HIS A 712 51.68 -3.18 5.90
C HIS A 712 50.56 -4.23 6.08
N ASP A 713 50.69 -5.07 7.12
CA ASP A 713 49.83 -6.25 7.37
C ASP A 713 48.31 -5.94 7.43
N ARG A 714 47.91 -4.76 7.93
CA ARG A 714 46.49 -4.35 7.97
C ARG A 714 45.89 -4.24 6.56
N PHE A 715 46.60 -3.62 5.63
CA PHE A 715 46.15 -3.49 4.24
C PHE A 715 46.23 -4.81 3.49
N ARG A 716 47.16 -5.72 3.87
CA ARG A 716 47.21 -7.07 3.30
C ARG A 716 45.92 -7.85 3.52
N GLN A 717 45.35 -7.81 4.73
CA GLN A 717 44.07 -8.46 5.03
C GLN A 717 42.91 -7.86 4.22
N VAL A 718 42.93 -6.54 4.00
CA VAL A 718 41.95 -5.84 3.17
C VAL A 718 42.05 -6.31 1.71
N VAL A 719 43.26 -6.34 1.14
CA VAL A 719 43.51 -6.76 -0.25
C VAL A 719 43.10 -8.22 -0.47
N GLU A 720 43.44 -9.13 0.45
CA GLU A 720 43.04 -10.55 0.35
C GLU A 720 41.52 -10.71 0.36
N ARG A 721 40.83 -9.95 1.22
CA ARG A 721 39.37 -9.97 1.30
C ARG A 721 38.71 -9.39 0.05
N LEU A 722 39.22 -8.27 -0.49
CA LEU A 722 38.73 -7.68 -1.74
C LEU A 722 38.97 -8.61 -2.95
N ARG A 723 40.14 -9.27 -3.03
CA ARG A 723 40.41 -10.29 -4.06
C ARG A 723 39.44 -11.47 -3.96
N THR A 724 39.13 -11.90 -2.74
CA THR A 724 38.13 -12.96 -2.51
C THR A 724 36.75 -12.51 -3.00
N PHE A 725 36.34 -11.28 -2.72
CA PHE A 725 35.06 -10.75 -3.19
C PHE A 725 35.01 -10.62 -4.72
N LEU A 726 36.10 -10.15 -5.37
CA LEU A 726 36.23 -10.12 -6.83
C LEU A 726 36.12 -11.50 -7.49
N ALA A 727 36.65 -12.54 -6.85
CA ALA A 727 36.54 -13.90 -7.36
C ALA A 727 35.11 -14.44 -7.19
N LEU A 728 34.49 -14.21 -6.02
CA LEU A 728 33.14 -14.69 -5.73
C LEU A 728 32.08 -14.01 -6.60
N SER A 729 32.18 -12.70 -6.84
CA SER A 729 31.21 -11.96 -7.67
C SER A 729 31.14 -12.45 -9.12
N LYS A 730 32.20 -13.08 -9.63
CA LYS A 730 32.24 -13.69 -10.97
C LYS A 730 31.62 -15.09 -11.02
N SER A 731 31.53 -15.76 -9.88
CA SER A 731 31.13 -17.18 -9.79
C SER A 731 29.75 -17.40 -9.17
N LEU A 732 29.26 -16.43 -8.40
CA LEU A 732 28.00 -16.53 -7.67
C LEU A 732 26.94 -15.60 -8.26
N PRO A 733 25.66 -15.97 -8.15
CA PRO A 733 24.56 -15.03 -8.23
C PRO A 733 24.73 -13.87 -7.22
N VAL A 734 24.11 -12.73 -7.52
CA VAL A 734 24.16 -11.48 -6.76
C VAL A 734 23.67 -11.69 -5.32
N HIS A 735 22.52 -12.32 -5.13
CA HIS A 735 21.95 -12.63 -3.81
C HIS A 735 22.92 -13.49 -3.01
N ASP A 736 23.40 -14.59 -3.60
CA ASP A 736 24.33 -15.51 -2.93
C ASP A 736 25.65 -14.84 -2.54
N PHE A 737 26.16 -13.96 -3.41
CA PHE A 737 27.34 -13.16 -3.12
C PHE A 737 27.13 -12.26 -1.88
N TYR A 738 26.10 -11.42 -1.89
CA TYR A 738 25.84 -10.50 -0.78
C TYR A 738 25.42 -11.23 0.51
N ALA A 739 24.67 -12.32 0.40
CA ALA A 739 24.31 -13.18 1.54
C ALA A 739 25.56 -13.74 2.23
N ARG A 740 26.62 -14.11 1.48
CA ARG A 740 27.90 -14.52 2.07
C ARG A 740 28.66 -13.35 2.68
N VAL A 741 28.69 -12.19 2.01
CA VAL A 741 29.33 -10.97 2.55
C VAL A 741 28.75 -10.61 3.91
N LEU A 742 27.41 -10.62 4.02
CA LEU A 742 26.69 -10.29 5.24
C LEU A 742 26.70 -11.44 6.27
N GLY A 743 26.61 -12.69 5.82
CA GLY A 743 26.60 -13.89 6.64
C GLY A 743 28.01 -14.39 7.01
N SER A 744 28.57 -15.30 6.20
CA SER A 744 29.81 -16.03 6.52
C SER A 744 31.03 -15.13 6.69
N PHE A 745 31.11 -14.01 5.97
CA PHE A 745 32.19 -13.03 6.13
C PHE A 745 31.94 -12.03 7.27
N GLY A 746 30.82 -12.16 7.99
CA GLY A 746 30.49 -11.43 9.20
C GLY A 746 30.07 -9.98 8.99
N GLY A 747 29.70 -9.57 7.76
CA GLY A 747 29.31 -8.19 7.46
C GLY A 747 28.14 -7.69 8.31
N ARG A 748 27.08 -8.51 8.47
CA ARG A 748 25.91 -8.19 9.31
C ARG A 748 26.32 -7.86 10.75
N ARG A 749 27.21 -8.66 11.35
CA ARG A 749 27.72 -8.41 12.71
C ARG A 749 28.45 -7.06 12.80
N LYS A 750 29.24 -6.70 11.78
CA LYS A 750 29.97 -5.42 11.76
C LYS A 750 29.02 -4.22 11.60
N PHE A 751 28.04 -4.32 10.70
CA PHE A 751 27.00 -3.30 10.55
C PHE A 751 26.18 -3.12 11.84
N LEU A 752 25.74 -4.21 12.47
CA LEU A 752 25.00 -4.17 13.74
C LEU A 752 25.82 -3.51 14.87
N ALA A 753 27.12 -3.81 14.96
CA ALA A 753 27.99 -3.23 15.97
C ALA A 753 28.17 -1.71 15.80
N ARG A 754 28.16 -1.19 14.56
CA ARG A 754 28.36 0.23 14.26
C ARG A 754 27.06 1.04 14.23
N LEU A 755 26.00 0.48 13.66
CA LEU A 755 24.75 1.18 13.33
C LEU A 755 23.56 0.78 14.23
N GLY A 756 23.70 -0.25 15.06
CA GLY A 756 22.65 -0.76 15.93
C GLY A 756 21.72 -1.78 15.24
N THR A 757 20.71 -2.26 15.97
CA THR A 757 19.83 -3.37 15.53
C THR A 757 18.93 -3.02 14.35
N GLU A 758 18.59 -1.75 14.17
CA GLU A 758 17.70 -1.25 13.10
C GLU A 758 18.22 -1.52 11.69
N VAL A 759 19.54 -1.69 11.53
CA VAL A 759 20.15 -2.01 10.22
C VAL A 759 19.81 -3.42 9.76
N SER A 760 19.41 -4.33 10.66
CA SER A 760 19.04 -5.71 10.32
C SER A 760 17.96 -5.73 9.24
N ASP A 761 16.86 -5.00 9.48
CA ASP A 761 15.73 -4.95 8.55
C ASP A 761 16.13 -4.40 7.17
N ILE A 762 17.08 -3.45 7.15
CA ILE A 762 17.57 -2.81 5.93
C ILE A 762 18.43 -3.79 5.12
N LEU A 763 19.28 -4.56 5.81
CA LEU A 763 20.09 -5.60 5.19
C LEU A 763 19.22 -6.77 4.69
N ASP A 764 18.17 -7.12 5.42
CA ASP A 764 17.23 -8.16 5.00
C ASP A 764 16.45 -7.73 3.76
N GLU A 765 15.95 -6.49 3.72
CA GLU A 765 15.27 -5.99 2.52
C GLU A 765 16.21 -5.89 1.32
N PHE A 766 17.46 -5.46 1.52
CA PHE A 766 18.46 -5.48 0.44
C PHE A 766 18.66 -6.90 -0.12
N LEU A 767 18.71 -7.92 0.75
CA LEU A 767 18.81 -9.31 0.30
C LEU A 767 17.53 -9.76 -0.43
N THR A 768 16.34 -9.43 0.09
CA THR A 768 15.07 -9.69 -0.63
C THR A 768 15.10 -9.07 -2.03
N PHE A 769 15.54 -7.81 -2.14
CA PHE A 769 15.65 -7.13 -3.44
C PHE A 769 16.66 -7.79 -4.37
N THR A 770 17.80 -8.27 -3.86
CA THR A 770 18.75 -9.05 -4.68
C THR A 770 18.13 -10.34 -5.21
N LEU A 771 17.30 -11.02 -4.41
CA LEU A 771 16.61 -12.26 -4.80
C LEU A 771 15.51 -11.99 -5.84
N ASP A 772 14.71 -10.95 -5.62
CA ASP A 772 13.65 -10.54 -6.55
C ASP A 772 14.24 -10.16 -7.92
N HIS A 773 15.37 -9.45 -7.93
CA HIS A 773 16.07 -9.13 -9.18
C HIS A 773 16.51 -10.39 -9.94
N GLU A 774 17.06 -11.39 -9.26
CA GLU A 774 17.47 -12.65 -9.89
C GLU A 774 16.28 -13.44 -10.46
N THR A 775 15.15 -13.46 -9.75
CA THR A 775 13.93 -14.14 -10.21
C THR A 775 13.26 -13.42 -11.39
N SER A 776 13.46 -12.10 -11.52
CA SER A 776 12.91 -11.27 -12.60
C SER A 776 13.55 -11.49 -13.98
N GLY A 777 14.66 -12.22 -14.07
CA GLY A 777 15.24 -12.70 -15.32
C GLY A 777 16.32 -11.83 -15.97
N LEU A 778 16.79 -10.75 -15.31
CA LEU A 778 17.99 -10.01 -15.71
C LEU A 778 19.19 -10.42 -14.83
N PRO A 779 20.01 -11.41 -15.25
CA PRO A 779 21.10 -11.88 -14.42
C PRO A 779 22.30 -10.92 -14.41
N GLY A 780 22.97 -10.82 -13.25
CA GLY A 780 24.30 -10.25 -13.13
C GLY A 780 24.39 -8.97 -12.29
N LEU A 781 25.59 -8.74 -11.74
CA LEU A 781 25.86 -7.62 -10.82
C LEU A 781 25.66 -6.25 -11.47
N GLN A 782 25.99 -6.08 -12.76
CA GLN A 782 25.82 -4.80 -13.46
C GLN A 782 24.35 -4.40 -13.58
N SER A 783 23.51 -5.34 -14.04
CA SER A 783 22.06 -5.16 -14.11
C SER A 783 21.51 -4.79 -12.73
N PHE A 784 21.90 -5.54 -11.69
CA PHE A 784 21.47 -5.27 -10.33
C PHE A 784 21.81 -3.86 -9.84
N ILE A 785 23.07 -3.42 -10.01
CA ILE A 785 23.50 -2.08 -9.55
C ILE A 785 22.76 -0.97 -10.32
N SER A 786 22.66 -1.07 -11.64
CA SER A 786 21.92 -0.09 -12.44
C SER A 786 20.45 -0.04 -12.07
N THR A 787 19.82 -1.20 -11.88
CA THR A 787 18.43 -1.32 -11.41
C THR A 787 18.26 -0.68 -10.03
N LEU A 788 19.14 -1.00 -9.07
CA LEU A 788 19.05 -0.45 -7.71
C LEU A 788 19.26 1.07 -7.67
N GLU A 789 20.14 1.62 -8.53
CA GLU A 789 20.39 3.05 -8.64
C GLU A 789 19.26 3.83 -9.31
N LEU A 790 18.67 3.27 -10.37
CA LEU A 790 17.54 3.89 -11.07
C LEU A 790 16.26 3.85 -10.22
N GLU A 791 16.06 2.78 -9.47
CA GLU A 791 14.77 2.50 -8.82
C GLU A 791 14.71 2.91 -7.36
N ALA A 792 15.87 3.05 -6.68
CA ALA A 792 16.00 3.47 -5.29
C ALA A 792 14.87 2.93 -4.37
N PRO A 793 14.73 1.60 -4.21
CA PRO A 793 13.55 0.96 -3.63
C PRO A 793 13.24 1.50 -2.24
N THR A 794 11.97 1.80 -1.98
CA THR A 794 11.50 2.32 -0.70
C THR A 794 10.90 1.22 0.16
N VAL A 795 11.56 0.92 1.27
CA VAL A 795 11.05 -0.02 2.27
C VAL A 795 9.94 0.66 3.04
N LYS A 796 8.70 0.20 2.89
CA LYS A 796 7.58 0.62 3.74
C LYS A 796 7.54 -0.34 4.94
N ARG A 797 8.00 0.12 6.11
CA ARG A 797 7.88 -0.66 7.35
C ARG A 797 6.44 -0.58 7.84
N GLU A 798 5.77 -1.73 7.93
CA GLU A 798 4.56 -1.83 8.74
C GLU A 798 4.99 -1.81 10.21
N GLN A 799 4.69 -0.73 10.92
CA GLN A 799 4.94 -0.68 12.36
C GLN A 799 4.03 -1.69 13.06
N ASP A 800 4.57 -2.86 13.38
CA ASP A 800 3.88 -3.87 14.17
C ASP A 800 3.40 -3.25 15.49
N LYS A 801 2.08 -3.26 15.72
CA LYS A 801 1.45 -2.81 16.99
C LYS A 801 1.97 -3.59 18.21
N GLY A 802 2.73 -4.67 18.03
CA GLY A 802 3.24 -5.56 19.07
C GLY A 802 4.63 -5.27 19.63
N ARG A 803 5.43 -4.36 19.03
CA ARG A 803 6.78 -4.05 19.54
C ARG A 803 6.72 -2.93 20.60
N ASN A 804 7.45 -3.11 21.69
CA ASN A 804 7.52 -2.15 22.80
C ASN A 804 8.50 -0.99 22.49
N GLU A 805 8.12 -0.11 21.57
CA GLU A 805 8.98 0.95 21.01
C GLU A 805 8.22 2.28 20.87
N VAL A 806 8.91 3.40 21.09
CA VAL A 806 8.37 4.75 20.84
C VAL A 806 8.13 4.91 19.34
N ARG A 807 6.90 5.24 18.95
CA ARG A 807 6.53 5.38 17.53
C ARG A 807 6.57 6.85 17.12
N ILE A 808 7.31 7.17 16.06
CA ILE A 808 7.37 8.52 15.48
C ILE A 808 6.77 8.47 14.07
N MET A 809 5.69 9.21 13.82
CA MET A 809 4.99 9.20 12.53
C MET A 809 4.34 10.54 12.21
N THR A 810 3.84 10.68 10.97
CA THR A 810 3.06 11.86 10.61
C THR A 810 1.63 11.77 11.13
N VAL A 811 0.96 12.91 11.31
CA VAL A 811 -0.48 12.93 11.69
C VAL A 811 -1.36 12.16 10.69
N HIS A 812 -1.02 12.20 9.39
CA HIS A 812 -1.72 11.39 8.38
C HIS A 812 -1.59 9.88 8.64
N ALA A 813 -0.37 9.42 8.95
CA ALA A 813 -0.09 8.01 9.22
C ALA A 813 -0.71 7.51 10.54
N SER A 814 -1.07 8.42 11.46
CA SER A 814 -1.67 8.06 12.75
C SER A 814 -3.19 7.89 12.71
N LYS A 815 -3.84 8.14 11.57
CA LYS A 815 -5.28 7.92 11.43
C LYS A 815 -5.63 6.45 11.69
N GLY A 816 -6.69 6.23 12.47
CA GLY A 816 -7.06 4.90 12.98
C GLY A 816 -6.22 4.37 14.14
N LEU A 817 -5.04 4.93 14.40
CA LEU A 817 -4.20 4.58 15.55
C LEU A 817 -4.58 5.38 16.80
N GLU A 818 -4.07 4.91 17.94
CA GLU A 818 -4.20 5.53 19.27
C GLU A 818 -3.00 5.17 20.13
N ALA A 819 -2.71 6.00 21.13
CA ALA A 819 -1.72 5.73 22.15
C ALA A 819 -2.14 6.37 23.49
N PRO A 820 -1.79 5.75 24.63
CA PRO A 820 -1.96 6.37 25.95
C PRO A 820 -1.36 7.77 26.03
N ILE A 821 -0.15 7.96 25.49
CA ILE A 821 0.58 9.22 25.55
C ILE A 821 0.95 9.67 24.14
N VAL A 822 0.55 10.89 23.79
CA VAL A 822 0.85 11.50 22.49
C VAL A 822 1.62 12.79 22.68
N PHE A 823 2.75 12.92 21.99
CA PHE A 823 3.44 14.19 21.76
C PHE A 823 3.02 14.73 20.40
N LEU A 824 2.33 15.87 20.38
CA LEU A 824 2.00 16.60 19.16
C LEU A 824 3.04 17.71 18.94
N VAL A 825 3.87 17.53 17.92
CA VAL A 825 5.00 18.42 17.63
C VAL A 825 4.66 19.36 16.47
N ASP A 826 4.71 20.66 16.74
CA ASP A 826 4.59 21.71 15.74
C ASP A 826 5.98 22.22 15.30
N GLY A 827 6.26 22.14 13.99
CA GLY A 827 7.50 22.63 13.40
C GLY A 827 7.47 24.10 12.98
N GLY A 828 6.38 24.83 13.28
CA GLY A 828 6.24 26.27 13.02
C GLY A 828 6.05 26.65 11.54
N GLY A 829 5.90 25.68 10.64
CA GLY A 829 5.77 25.93 9.21
C GLY A 829 4.34 26.27 8.78
N LYS A 830 4.18 27.14 7.77
CA LYS A 830 2.87 27.52 7.21
C LYS A 830 2.05 26.32 6.71
N ALA A 831 0.72 26.44 6.80
CA ALA A 831 -0.23 25.46 6.26
C ALA A 831 -0.13 25.36 4.73
N PHE A 832 0.03 26.51 4.06
CA PHE A 832 0.09 26.60 2.61
C PHE A 832 1.38 27.29 2.14
N THR A 833 1.97 26.76 1.07
CA THR A 833 3.19 27.32 0.46
C THR A 833 3.00 27.42 -1.05
N HIS A 834 3.05 28.64 -1.59
CA HIS A 834 2.78 28.91 -3.01
C HIS A 834 3.72 28.17 -3.99
N THR A 835 4.97 27.88 -3.58
CA THR A 835 5.93 27.15 -4.43
C THR A 835 5.57 25.68 -4.65
N HIS A 836 4.69 25.11 -3.82
CA HIS A 836 4.25 23.71 -3.93
C HIS A 836 3.01 23.55 -4.83
N LEU A 837 2.48 24.64 -5.38
CA LEU A 837 1.34 24.57 -6.28
C LEU A 837 1.73 23.88 -7.59
N PRO A 838 0.94 22.91 -8.07
CA PRO A 838 1.11 22.34 -9.41
C PRO A 838 1.15 23.43 -10.46
N LYS A 839 1.98 23.21 -11.48
CA LYS A 839 2.11 24.14 -12.61
C LYS A 839 0.96 23.90 -13.58
N MET A 840 0.55 22.65 -13.78
CA MET A 840 -0.69 22.30 -14.48
C MET A 840 -1.82 22.09 -13.45
N ARG A 841 -2.86 22.91 -13.53
CA ARG A 841 -3.98 22.95 -12.57
C ARG A 841 -5.30 22.60 -13.25
N LEU A 842 -6.21 22.02 -12.48
CA LEU A 842 -7.59 21.74 -12.89
C LEU A 842 -8.52 22.72 -12.17
N ILE A 843 -8.85 23.83 -12.83
CA ILE A 843 -9.63 24.92 -12.22
C ILE A 843 -11.13 24.64 -12.35
N GLU A 844 -11.83 24.64 -11.22
CA GLU A 844 -13.29 24.55 -11.18
C GLU A 844 -13.89 25.91 -11.58
N THR A 845 -14.61 25.95 -12.71
CA THR A 845 -15.22 27.16 -13.28
C THR A 845 -16.74 27.20 -13.16
N GLY A 846 -17.36 26.13 -12.64
CA GLY A 846 -18.80 26.04 -12.37
C GLY A 846 -19.19 24.73 -11.67
N LYS A 847 -20.40 24.68 -11.09
CA LYS A 847 -20.96 23.44 -10.52
C LYS A 847 -21.31 22.46 -11.65
N ASP A 848 -20.93 21.21 -11.50
CA ASP A 848 -21.14 20.10 -12.45
C ASP A 848 -20.43 20.23 -13.82
N GLU A 849 -19.55 21.21 -13.97
CA GLU A 849 -18.72 21.32 -15.16
C GLU A 849 -17.39 20.57 -15.00
N ILE A 850 -16.82 20.11 -16.11
CA ILE A 850 -15.50 19.50 -16.11
C ILE A 850 -14.47 20.58 -15.76
N PRO A 851 -13.56 20.32 -14.81
CA PRO A 851 -12.49 21.25 -14.46
C PRO A 851 -11.66 21.65 -15.69
N LEU A 852 -11.33 22.94 -15.78
CA LEU A 852 -10.54 23.51 -16.86
C LEU A 852 -9.04 23.27 -16.61
N PRO A 853 -8.34 22.50 -17.46
CA PRO A 853 -6.89 22.40 -17.40
C PRO A 853 -6.24 23.75 -17.73
N VAL A 854 -5.28 24.18 -16.92
CA VAL A 854 -4.55 25.45 -17.06
C VAL A 854 -3.09 25.26 -16.69
N TRP A 855 -2.17 25.67 -17.57
CA TRP A 855 -0.73 25.60 -17.31
C TRP A 855 -0.11 26.97 -16.99
N ILE A 856 0.61 27.04 -15.86
CA ILE A 856 1.22 28.25 -15.29
C ILE A 856 2.67 27.96 -14.86
N PRO A 857 3.61 27.84 -15.81
CA PRO A 857 5.02 27.55 -15.49
C PRO A 857 5.66 28.70 -14.69
N VAL A 858 5.34 29.94 -15.07
CA VAL A 858 5.90 31.17 -14.50
C VAL A 858 4.82 32.09 -13.94
N SER A 859 5.17 32.85 -12.89
CA SER A 859 4.26 33.78 -12.22
C SER A 859 3.76 34.93 -13.11
N ALA A 860 4.48 35.23 -14.20
CA ALA A 860 4.07 36.24 -15.19
C ALA A 860 2.71 35.95 -15.84
N LEU A 861 2.33 34.66 -15.93
CA LEU A 861 1.07 34.21 -16.51
C LEU A 861 -0.11 34.22 -15.52
N ALA A 862 0.16 34.44 -14.22
CA ALA A 862 -0.88 34.46 -13.20
C ALA A 862 -1.83 35.67 -13.39
N ASN A 863 -3.12 35.36 -13.47
CA ASN A 863 -4.26 36.25 -13.70
C ASN A 863 -5.38 36.01 -12.67
N SER A 864 -6.48 36.75 -12.77
CA SER A 864 -7.63 36.73 -11.86
C SER A 864 -8.18 35.32 -11.61
N LEU A 865 -8.35 34.52 -12.66
CA LEU A 865 -8.83 33.13 -12.56
C LEU A 865 -7.89 32.28 -11.69
N THR A 866 -6.58 32.36 -11.98
CA THR A 866 -5.56 31.57 -11.26
C THR A 866 -5.33 32.07 -9.83
N GLN A 867 -5.55 33.37 -9.57
CA GLN A 867 -5.48 33.96 -8.24
C GLN A 867 -6.68 33.56 -7.39
N ALA A 868 -7.89 33.54 -7.96
CA ALA A 868 -9.08 33.04 -7.30
C ALA A 868 -8.94 31.54 -6.94
N ASP A 869 -8.43 30.73 -7.87
CA ASP A 869 -8.13 29.33 -7.58
C ASP A 869 -7.03 29.17 -6.52
N THR A 870 -5.97 29.99 -6.56
CA THR A 870 -4.93 29.97 -5.51
C THR A 870 -5.49 30.31 -4.13
N ALA A 871 -6.38 31.30 -4.03
CA ALA A 871 -7.04 31.67 -2.78
C ALA A 871 -7.97 30.55 -2.29
N ARG A 872 -8.71 29.89 -3.19
CA ARG A 872 -9.54 28.72 -2.88
C ARG A 872 -8.69 27.56 -2.35
N LEU A 873 -7.60 27.20 -3.03
CA LEU A 873 -6.68 26.13 -2.60
C LEU A 873 -6.01 26.45 -1.28
N GLN A 874 -5.66 27.72 -1.04
CA GLN A 874 -5.14 28.17 0.24
C GLN A 874 -6.18 27.98 1.36
N ALA A 875 -7.43 28.39 1.13
CA ALA A 875 -8.51 28.21 2.11
C ALA A 875 -8.73 26.71 2.43
N LEU A 876 -8.80 25.86 1.41
CA LEU A 876 -8.94 24.41 1.57
C LEU A 876 -7.77 23.77 2.34
N ALA A 877 -6.52 24.19 2.05
CA ALA A 877 -5.34 23.71 2.75
C ALA A 877 -5.33 24.16 4.23
N GLU A 878 -5.78 25.39 4.50
CA GLU A 878 -5.94 25.91 5.86
C GLU A 878 -7.06 25.19 6.64
N GLU A 879 -8.14 24.79 5.99
CA GLU A 879 -9.21 23.98 6.59
C GLU A 879 -8.74 22.56 6.90
N GLU A 880 -8.04 21.91 5.97
CA GLU A 880 -7.43 20.60 6.21
C GLU A 880 -6.36 20.66 7.32
N TYR A 881 -5.61 21.76 7.41
CA TYR A 881 -4.65 21.98 8.48
C TYR A 881 -5.29 21.97 9.88
N ARG A 882 -6.53 22.45 10.00
CA ARG A 882 -7.33 22.39 11.25
C ARG A 882 -7.87 20.98 11.51
N ARG A 883 -8.31 20.27 10.47
CA ARG A 883 -8.70 18.84 10.60
C ARG A 883 -7.52 17.97 11.03
N LEU A 884 -6.30 18.25 10.54
CA LEU A 884 -5.09 17.59 11.02
C LEU A 884 -4.81 17.88 12.50
N LEU A 885 -5.01 19.12 12.97
CA LEU A 885 -4.93 19.44 14.39
C LEU A 885 -5.90 18.60 15.21
N TYR A 886 -7.17 18.55 14.78
CA TYR A 886 -8.21 17.74 15.41
C TYR A 886 -7.83 16.26 15.47
N VAL A 887 -7.37 15.68 14.37
CA VAL A 887 -6.91 14.28 14.32
C VAL A 887 -5.74 14.06 15.27
N GLY A 888 -4.74 14.95 15.26
CA GLY A 888 -3.54 14.86 16.09
C GLY A 888 -3.85 14.89 17.58
N MET A 889 -4.69 15.82 18.03
CA MET A 889 -5.09 15.92 19.44
C MET A 889 -5.93 14.71 19.90
N THR A 890 -6.81 14.20 19.03
CA THR A 890 -7.70 13.06 19.35
C THR A 890 -7.04 11.68 19.27
N ARG A 891 -5.73 11.61 18.96
CA ARG A 891 -4.97 10.35 19.06
C ARG A 891 -4.63 9.96 20.50
N ALA A 892 -4.58 10.94 21.41
CA ALA A 892 -4.24 10.74 22.81
C ALA A 892 -5.40 10.06 23.57
N ALA A 893 -5.10 8.98 24.28
CA ALA A 893 -6.08 8.37 25.19
C ALA A 893 -6.02 8.99 26.59
N ASP A 894 -4.84 9.11 27.19
CA ASP A 894 -4.68 9.59 28.57
C ASP A 894 -3.97 10.95 28.63
N ARG A 895 -2.85 11.12 27.90
CA ARG A 895 -2.02 12.33 27.96
C ARG A 895 -1.68 12.89 26.58
N LEU A 896 -1.84 14.20 26.45
CA LEU A 896 -1.45 14.96 25.26
C LEU A 896 -0.40 16.02 25.65
N ILE A 897 0.77 15.96 25.04
CA ILE A 897 1.83 16.96 25.20
C ILE A 897 1.96 17.71 23.88
N ILE A 898 1.63 19.00 23.88
CA ILE A 898 1.81 19.88 22.73
C ILE A 898 3.11 20.65 22.91
N CYS A 899 3.99 20.55 21.92
CA CYS A 899 5.28 21.21 21.95
C CYS A 899 5.71 21.59 20.53
N GLY A 900 6.71 22.44 20.39
CA GLY A 900 7.13 22.86 19.07
C GLY A 900 8.37 23.72 19.06
N TYR A 901 8.81 24.03 17.86
CA TYR A 901 9.93 24.91 17.60
C TYR A 901 9.62 25.77 16.37
N ARG A 902 10.30 26.90 16.24
CA ARG A 902 10.09 27.84 15.14
C ARG A 902 11.39 28.37 14.56
N GLY A 903 11.30 28.92 13.35
CA GLY A 903 12.38 29.72 12.77
C GLY A 903 12.44 31.13 13.38
N ILE A 904 13.38 31.94 12.89
CA ILE A 904 13.57 33.34 13.33
C ILE A 904 12.30 34.18 13.11
N ARG A 905 11.61 33.96 11.98
CA ARG A 905 10.34 34.63 11.69
C ARG A 905 9.19 33.81 12.28
N GLU A 906 8.42 34.46 13.14
CA GLU A 906 7.22 33.87 13.73
C GLU A 906 6.11 33.71 12.69
N ASN A 907 5.39 32.59 12.78
CA ASN A 907 4.16 32.36 12.05
C ASN A 907 3.01 32.34 13.06
N ALA A 908 2.04 33.24 12.90
CA ALA A 908 0.89 33.34 13.80
C ALA A 908 -0.11 32.19 13.61
N ASP A 909 -0.13 31.57 12.42
CA ASP A 909 -1.08 30.51 12.07
C ASP A 909 -0.43 29.13 12.20
N THR A 910 -0.13 28.73 13.44
CA THR A 910 0.47 27.43 13.78
C THR A 910 -0.46 26.65 14.72
N TRP A 911 -0.32 25.32 14.80
CA TRP A 911 -1.12 24.52 15.74
C TRP A 911 -0.85 24.95 17.17
N HIS A 912 0.42 25.21 17.49
CA HIS A 912 0.82 25.73 18.78
C HIS A 912 0.15 27.08 19.09
N ALA A 913 0.18 28.04 18.17
CA ALA A 913 -0.46 29.33 18.36
C ALA A 913 -1.98 29.23 18.55
N MET A 914 -2.66 28.38 17.75
CA MET A 914 -4.11 28.13 17.89
C MET A 914 -4.47 27.60 19.28
N ILE A 915 -3.69 26.66 19.81
CA ILE A 915 -3.90 26.08 21.15
C ILE A 915 -3.53 27.08 22.24
N SER A 916 -2.39 27.77 22.10
CA SER A 916 -1.90 28.75 23.06
C SER A 916 -2.82 29.95 23.21
N ALA A 917 -3.53 30.33 22.14
CA ALA A 917 -4.53 31.40 22.19
C ALA A 917 -5.86 30.94 22.83
N ALA A 918 -6.23 29.67 22.68
CA ALA A 918 -7.50 29.14 23.17
C ALA A 918 -7.46 28.74 24.65
N LEU A 919 -6.48 27.93 25.09
CA LEU A 919 -6.47 27.33 26.44
C LEU A 919 -6.55 28.32 27.62
N PRO A 920 -5.91 29.51 27.60
CA PRO A 920 -5.99 30.46 28.70
C PRO A 920 -7.42 31.00 28.99
N GLY A 921 -8.38 30.80 28.07
CA GLY A 921 -9.75 31.30 28.20
C GLY A 921 -10.58 30.66 29.30
N GLN A 922 -10.10 29.59 29.96
CA GLN A 922 -10.75 28.94 31.11
C GLN A 922 -9.79 28.76 32.29
N GLU A 923 -9.73 29.78 33.16
CA GLU A 923 -8.93 29.75 34.40
C GLU A 923 -9.27 28.58 35.34
N LEU A 924 -10.48 28.00 35.21
CA LEU A 924 -10.93 26.87 36.03
C LEU A 924 -10.18 25.56 35.72
N TYR A 925 -9.65 25.41 34.51
CA TYR A 925 -9.01 24.17 34.05
C TYR A 925 -7.56 24.37 33.62
N CYS A 926 -7.17 25.60 33.25
CA CYS A 926 -5.85 25.92 32.75
C CYS A 926 -5.00 26.61 33.84
N THR A 927 -3.82 26.07 34.11
CA THR A 927 -2.84 26.64 35.07
C THR A 927 -1.48 26.82 34.40
N GLN A 928 -0.74 27.86 34.80
CA GLN A 928 0.67 27.99 34.41
C GLN A 928 1.51 26.94 35.12
N LYS A 929 2.42 26.30 34.38
CA LYS A 929 3.31 25.26 34.90
C LYS A 929 4.71 25.46 34.36
N THR A 930 5.68 25.41 35.25
CA THR A 930 7.11 25.35 34.89
C THR A 930 7.52 23.90 34.73
N PHE A 931 8.16 23.59 33.62
CA PHE A 931 8.70 22.28 33.28
C PHE A 931 10.23 22.31 33.37
N THR A 932 10.83 21.21 33.79
CA THR A 932 12.29 21.10 33.99
C THR A 932 12.86 20.01 33.10
N GLY A 933 14.06 20.22 32.58
CA GLY A 933 14.75 19.26 31.73
C GLY A 933 16.25 19.53 31.59
N PRO A 934 16.92 18.89 30.63
CA PRO A 934 18.37 18.88 30.54
C PRO A 934 18.96 20.25 30.16
N ASP A 935 18.18 21.10 29.50
CA ASP A 935 18.56 22.43 29.04
C ASP A 935 17.97 23.56 29.93
N GLY A 936 17.57 23.26 31.17
CA GLY A 936 16.99 24.20 32.13
C GLY A 936 15.46 24.12 32.26
N ASP A 937 14.87 25.15 32.88
CA ASP A 937 13.43 25.29 33.09
C ASP A 937 12.77 26.07 31.95
N TRP A 938 11.55 25.68 31.55
CA TRP A 938 10.73 26.42 30.58
C TRP A 938 9.28 26.52 31.05
N GLN A 939 8.59 27.55 30.54
CA GLN A 939 7.20 27.80 30.89
C GLN A 939 6.23 27.07 29.96
N GLY A 940 5.01 26.90 30.43
CA GLY A 940 3.93 26.32 29.66
C GLY A 940 2.61 26.32 30.42
N LEU A 941 1.62 25.63 29.86
CA LEU A 941 0.28 25.50 30.42
C LEU A 941 -0.02 24.03 30.73
N SER A 942 -0.82 23.81 31.77
CA SER A 942 -1.34 22.51 32.16
C SER A 942 -2.86 22.61 32.25
N TRP A 943 -3.56 21.83 31.44
CA TRP A 943 -5.01 21.74 31.40
C TRP A 943 -5.49 20.47 32.09
N ARG A 944 -6.38 20.61 33.08
CA ARG A 944 -7.01 19.51 33.82
C ARG A 944 -8.48 19.84 34.08
N VAL A 945 -9.38 18.92 33.77
CA VAL A 945 -10.82 19.07 34.04
C VAL A 945 -11.10 18.62 35.49
N ALA A 946 -11.81 19.43 36.26
CA ALA A 946 -12.14 19.11 37.65
C ALA A 946 -13.10 17.89 37.72
N GLN A 947 -12.58 16.72 38.13
CA GLN A 947 -13.35 15.49 38.33
C GLN A 947 -12.90 14.74 39.58
N VAL A 948 -13.77 13.90 40.15
CA VAL A 948 -13.40 12.96 41.21
C VAL A 948 -12.52 11.87 40.59
N GLN A 949 -11.23 11.85 40.94
CA GLN A 949 -10.33 10.80 40.47
C GLN A 949 -10.67 9.48 41.13
N LEU A 950 -10.80 8.43 40.31
CA LEU A 950 -10.97 7.06 40.78
C LEU A 950 -9.61 6.47 41.13
N GLU A 951 -9.54 5.74 42.26
CA GLU A 951 -8.36 4.95 42.60
C GLU A 951 -8.43 3.59 41.88
N PHE A 952 -7.32 3.20 41.25
CA PHE A 952 -7.21 1.94 40.52
C PHE A 952 -6.18 1.02 41.18
N GLU A 953 -6.49 -0.28 41.25
CA GLU A 953 -5.53 -1.27 41.72
C GLU A 953 -4.31 -1.32 40.78
N THR A 954 -3.11 -1.25 41.37
CA THR A 954 -1.86 -1.39 40.62
C THR A 954 -1.63 -2.86 40.30
N ALA A 955 -1.49 -3.19 39.02
CA ALA A 955 -1.16 -4.54 38.60
C ALA A 955 0.23 -4.92 39.15
N ARG A 956 0.31 -6.03 39.90
CA ARG A 956 1.61 -6.59 40.32
C ARG A 956 2.34 -7.13 39.09
N GLU A 957 3.50 -6.57 38.78
CA GLU A 957 4.38 -7.08 37.74
C GLU A 957 4.70 -8.56 38.02
N HIS A 958 4.32 -9.44 37.10
CA HIS A 958 5.12 -10.64 36.92
C HIS A 958 6.39 -10.18 36.22
N GLU A 959 7.52 -10.14 36.94
CA GLU A 959 8.84 -10.09 36.30
C GLU A 959 8.89 -11.25 35.29
N LYS A 960 8.61 -10.97 34.02
CA LYS A 960 9.13 -11.79 32.93
C LYS A 960 10.63 -11.50 32.90
N ARG A 961 11.37 -12.10 33.84
CA ARG A 961 12.80 -12.33 33.64
C ARG A 961 12.90 -13.12 32.35
N SER A 962 13.29 -12.42 31.29
CA SER A 962 13.85 -13.06 30.09
C SER A 962 15.09 -13.80 30.57
N GLU A 963 14.94 -15.03 31.05
CA GLU A 963 16.05 -15.95 31.17
C GLU A 963 16.68 -16.02 29.79
N ARG A 964 17.87 -15.44 29.65
CA ARG A 964 18.69 -15.65 28.46
C ARG A 964 19.09 -17.13 28.51
N VAL A 965 18.24 -17.97 27.92
CA VAL A 965 18.58 -19.37 27.65
C VAL A 965 19.87 -19.32 26.83
N GLY A 966 20.95 -19.84 27.39
CA GLY A 966 22.22 -19.93 26.68
C GLY A 966 22.01 -20.63 25.34
N LEU A 967 22.73 -20.17 24.30
CA LEU A 967 22.65 -20.79 22.97
C LEU A 967 22.82 -22.32 23.13
N PRO A 968 21.89 -23.14 22.62
CA PRO A 968 22.00 -24.58 22.68
C PRO A 968 23.39 -25.02 22.18
N ALA A 969 24.03 -25.93 22.91
CA ALA A 969 25.36 -26.44 22.54
C ALA A 969 25.42 -27.07 21.13
N GLY A 970 24.27 -27.37 20.52
CA GLY A 970 24.18 -27.80 19.13
C GLY A 970 24.50 -26.71 18.10
N LEU A 971 24.35 -25.41 18.42
CA LEU A 971 24.62 -24.30 17.50
C LEU A 971 26.11 -24.04 17.26
N SER A 972 26.98 -24.52 18.13
CA SER A 972 28.44 -24.44 17.97
C SER A 972 29.05 -25.67 17.29
N ARG A 973 28.22 -26.68 16.97
CA ARG A 973 28.66 -27.83 16.18
C ARG A 973 28.44 -27.52 14.69
N PRO A 974 29.45 -27.67 13.83
CA PRO A 974 29.25 -27.55 12.39
C PRO A 974 28.15 -28.54 11.99
N LEU A 975 27.19 -28.06 11.20
CA LEU A 975 26.18 -28.92 10.60
C LEU A 975 26.91 -30.03 9.83
N PRO A 976 26.51 -31.30 9.97
CA PRO A 976 27.09 -32.37 9.18
C PRO A 976 26.96 -32.00 7.69
N PRO A 977 27.96 -32.33 6.86
CA PRO A 977 27.91 -32.03 5.43
C PRO A 977 26.57 -32.51 4.86
N GLN A 978 25.95 -31.65 4.06
CA GLN A 978 24.65 -31.90 3.45
C GLN A 978 24.76 -33.23 2.69
N LYS A 979 24.13 -34.30 3.22
CA LYS A 979 24.04 -35.56 2.49
C LYS A 979 23.19 -35.27 1.27
N SER A 980 23.79 -35.26 0.08
CA SER A 980 23.06 -35.24 -1.17
C SER A 980 21.98 -36.32 -1.09
N LEU A 981 20.70 -35.92 -1.15
CA LEU A 981 19.61 -36.89 -1.20
C LEU A 981 19.86 -37.74 -2.45
N PRO A 982 20.14 -39.05 -2.31
CA PRO A 982 20.33 -39.90 -3.48
C PRO A 982 19.05 -39.84 -4.30
N ARG A 983 19.17 -39.67 -5.63
CA ARG A 983 18.03 -39.81 -6.54
C ARG A 983 17.34 -41.15 -6.22
N PRO A 984 16.03 -41.17 -5.93
CA PRO A 984 15.37 -42.41 -5.56
C PRO A 984 15.48 -43.41 -6.72
N LEU A 985 16.01 -44.59 -6.46
CA LEU A 985 15.94 -45.71 -7.40
C LEU A 985 14.47 -46.13 -7.45
N SER A 986 13.81 -45.93 -8.59
CA SER A 986 12.51 -46.53 -8.83
C SER A 986 12.73 -47.99 -9.25
N PRO A 987 12.18 -48.99 -8.54
CA PRO A 987 12.38 -50.41 -8.86
C PRO A 987 11.94 -50.79 -10.28
N SER A 988 10.98 -50.06 -10.85
CA SER A 988 10.52 -50.20 -12.24
C SER A 988 11.44 -49.54 -13.27
N GLY A 989 12.32 -48.61 -12.86
CA GLY A 989 13.28 -47.90 -13.72
C GLY A 989 14.71 -48.44 -13.65
N VAL A 990 14.96 -49.50 -12.87
CA VAL A 990 16.31 -50.10 -12.74
C VAL A 990 16.82 -50.64 -14.08
N GLY A 991 15.94 -51.10 -14.96
CA GLY A 991 16.31 -51.51 -16.33
C GLY A 991 16.78 -50.35 -17.22
N THR A 992 16.27 -49.13 -17.03
CA THR A 992 16.65 -47.96 -17.85
C THR A 992 17.94 -47.28 -17.41
N VAL A 993 18.51 -47.64 -16.25
CA VAL A 993 19.75 -47.05 -15.72
C VAL A 993 20.95 -48.00 -15.93
N VAL A 994 20.72 -49.26 -16.31
CA VAL A 994 21.75 -50.33 -16.23
C VAL A 994 21.95 -51.11 -17.55
N ASP A 995 21.14 -50.86 -18.61
CA ASP A 995 21.38 -51.34 -19.98
C ASP A 995 21.65 -50.16 -20.92
N GLU A 996 22.92 -49.91 -21.25
CA GLU A 996 23.32 -49.00 -22.35
C GLU A 996 23.18 -49.66 -23.75
N GLU A 997 22.79 -50.94 -23.84
CA GLU A 997 22.63 -51.66 -25.13
C GLU A 997 21.19 -52.02 -25.50
N ALA A 998 20.19 -51.58 -24.72
CA ALA A 998 18.76 -51.71 -25.07
C ALA A 998 18.19 -50.38 -25.61
N ASP A 999 18.94 -49.69 -26.47
CA ASP A 999 18.58 -48.36 -26.99
C ASP A 999 17.50 -48.40 -28.11
N ASP A 1000 16.99 -49.58 -28.46
CA ASP A 1000 16.01 -49.75 -29.56
C ASP A 1000 14.53 -49.76 -29.13
N LEU A 1001 14.22 -49.40 -27.88
CA LEU A 1001 12.83 -49.16 -27.43
C LEU A 1001 12.68 -47.82 -26.70
N LEU A 1002 13.26 -46.76 -27.28
CA LEU A 1002 12.93 -45.38 -26.95
C LEU A 1002 11.45 -45.11 -27.22
N VAL A 1003 10.67 -44.97 -26.15
CA VAL A 1003 9.39 -44.25 -26.19
C VAL A 1003 9.72 -42.77 -26.37
N THR A 1004 9.77 -42.34 -27.62
CA THR A 1004 9.81 -40.93 -28.02
C THR A 1004 8.61 -40.19 -27.43
N SER A 1005 8.85 -38.96 -26.99
CA SER A 1005 7.83 -37.97 -26.59
C SER A 1005 6.60 -38.01 -27.51
N ALA A 1006 5.40 -38.08 -26.92
CA ALA A 1006 4.12 -38.25 -27.61
C ALA A 1006 3.70 -37.07 -28.52
N LEU A 1007 4.55 -36.08 -28.71
CA LEU A 1007 4.30 -34.91 -29.56
C LEU A 1007 4.78 -35.09 -31.01
N PHE A 1008 5.63 -36.09 -31.33
CA PHE A 1008 6.27 -36.17 -32.66
C PHE A 1008 6.40 -37.57 -33.31
N GLY A 1009 5.65 -38.60 -32.88
CA GLY A 1009 5.70 -39.94 -33.51
C GLY A 1009 4.43 -40.31 -34.29
N GLU A 1010 4.56 -40.67 -35.57
CA GLU A 1010 3.47 -41.23 -36.37
C GLU A 1010 2.89 -42.51 -35.75
N LYS A 1011 1.56 -42.59 -35.66
CA LYS A 1011 0.84 -43.67 -34.98
C LYS A 1011 0.91 -45.00 -35.75
N THR A 1012 1.67 -45.96 -35.22
CA THR A 1012 1.46 -47.38 -35.50
C THR A 1012 1.30 -48.23 -34.23
N LYS A 1013 0.05 -48.64 -33.96
CA LYS A 1013 -0.40 -49.88 -33.26
C LYS A 1013 0.28 -50.34 -31.93
N SER A 1014 0.62 -49.46 -30.98
CA SER A 1014 0.97 -49.89 -29.60
C SER A 1014 -0.08 -49.59 -28.50
N ASP A 1015 -1.07 -48.73 -28.77
CA ASP A 1015 -1.99 -48.19 -27.76
C ASP A 1015 -2.90 -49.25 -27.08
N ARG A 1016 -3.29 -50.31 -27.80
CA ARG A 1016 -4.25 -51.32 -27.29
C ARG A 1016 -3.66 -52.28 -26.26
N ALA A 1017 -2.38 -52.65 -26.36
CA ALA A 1017 -1.76 -53.58 -25.41
C ALA A 1017 -1.55 -52.93 -24.05
N LEU A 1018 -1.14 -51.66 -24.04
CA LEU A 1018 -1.01 -50.85 -22.82
C LEU A 1018 -2.36 -50.63 -22.14
N GLN A 1019 -3.41 -50.35 -22.93
CA GLN A 1019 -4.79 -50.26 -22.44
C GLN A 1019 -5.28 -51.60 -21.86
N LYS A 1020 -4.99 -52.73 -22.54
CA LYS A 1020 -5.31 -54.08 -22.04
C LYS A 1020 -4.73 -54.29 -20.65
N GLY A 1021 -3.44 -54.01 -20.47
CA GLY A 1021 -2.75 -54.18 -19.19
C GLY A 1021 -3.34 -53.32 -18.09
N ARG A 1022 -3.64 -52.04 -18.38
CA ARG A 1022 -4.28 -51.14 -17.41
C ARG A 1022 -5.65 -51.65 -16.95
N PHE A 1023 -6.46 -52.19 -17.87
CA PHE A 1023 -7.77 -52.74 -17.52
C PHE A 1023 -7.65 -54.02 -16.70
N ILE A 1024 -6.73 -54.93 -17.05
CA ILE A 1024 -6.47 -56.16 -16.30
C ILE A 1024 -6.02 -55.83 -14.87
N HIS A 1025 -5.03 -54.95 -14.68
CA HIS A 1025 -4.57 -54.56 -13.35
C HIS A 1025 -5.69 -53.94 -12.52
N ARG A 1026 -6.49 -53.05 -13.11
CA ARG A 1026 -7.60 -52.42 -12.40
C ARG A 1026 -8.68 -53.42 -11.98
N MET A 1027 -8.99 -54.40 -12.84
CA MET A 1027 -9.94 -55.47 -12.49
C MET A 1027 -9.37 -56.39 -11.41
N LEU A 1028 -8.09 -56.77 -11.48
CA LEU A 1028 -7.43 -57.60 -10.46
C LEU A 1028 -7.23 -56.85 -9.12
N GLN A 1029 -7.22 -55.52 -9.14
CA GLN A 1029 -7.23 -54.69 -7.94
C GLN A 1029 -8.57 -54.79 -7.20
N THR A 1030 -9.69 -54.63 -7.90
CA THR A 1030 -11.01 -54.40 -7.27
C THR A 1030 -11.93 -55.62 -7.22
N LEU A 1031 -11.88 -56.53 -8.21
CA LEU A 1031 -12.77 -57.68 -8.27
C LEU A 1031 -12.64 -58.66 -7.08
N PRO A 1032 -11.45 -58.86 -6.46
CA PRO A 1032 -11.34 -59.70 -5.27
C PRO A 1032 -12.22 -59.25 -4.09
N GLU A 1033 -12.55 -57.97 -3.97
CA GLU A 1033 -13.40 -57.41 -2.90
C GLU A 1033 -14.90 -57.66 -3.14
N ILE A 1034 -15.28 -58.07 -4.36
CA ILE A 1034 -16.66 -58.38 -4.73
C ILE A 1034 -16.95 -59.87 -4.45
N ALA A 1035 -18.18 -60.20 -4.04
CA ALA A 1035 -18.60 -61.58 -3.80
C ALA A 1035 -18.39 -62.47 -5.05
N PRO A 1036 -17.88 -63.71 -4.91
CA PRO A 1036 -17.49 -64.55 -6.06
C PRO A 1036 -18.56 -64.72 -7.14
N GLU A 1037 -19.83 -64.83 -6.74
CA GLU A 1037 -20.98 -64.93 -7.64
C GLU A 1037 -21.23 -63.67 -8.49
N GLU A 1038 -20.82 -62.49 -8.03
CA GLU A 1038 -21.05 -61.22 -8.73
C GLU A 1038 -19.83 -60.74 -9.55
N ARG A 1039 -18.65 -61.35 -9.37
CA ARG A 1039 -17.38 -60.91 -9.99
C ARG A 1039 -17.45 -60.92 -11.52
N ALA A 1040 -18.03 -61.95 -12.12
CA ALA A 1040 -18.14 -62.07 -13.57
C ALA A 1040 -19.00 -60.95 -14.17
N ASP A 1041 -20.13 -60.63 -13.54
CA ASP A 1041 -21.04 -59.59 -14.00
C ASP A 1041 -20.47 -58.18 -13.74
N ALA A 1042 -19.75 -57.98 -12.64
CA ALA A 1042 -19.00 -56.74 -12.38
C ALA A 1042 -17.87 -56.52 -13.40
N ALA A 1043 -17.12 -57.57 -13.74
CA ALA A 1043 -16.06 -57.52 -14.76
C ALA A 1043 -16.62 -57.16 -16.15
N ARG A 1044 -17.75 -57.76 -16.56
CA ARG A 1044 -18.43 -57.42 -17.83
C ARG A 1044 -18.89 -55.96 -17.84
N ARG A 1045 -19.55 -55.48 -16.79
CA ARG A 1045 -19.99 -54.07 -16.67
C ARG A 1045 -18.81 -53.08 -16.75
N TYR A 1046 -17.67 -53.41 -16.13
CA TYR A 1046 -16.47 -52.59 -16.21
C TYR A 1046 -15.87 -52.60 -17.62
N ALA A 1047 -15.75 -53.78 -18.25
CA ALA A 1047 -15.26 -53.90 -19.63
C ALA A 1047 -16.14 -53.15 -20.65
N GLU A 1048 -17.46 -53.18 -20.48
CA GLU A 1048 -18.41 -52.43 -21.33
C GLU A 1048 -18.23 -50.92 -21.26
N ARG A 1049 -17.89 -50.38 -20.09
CA ARG A 1049 -17.66 -48.94 -19.89
C ARG A 1049 -16.25 -48.52 -20.25
N ALA A 1050 -15.24 -49.25 -19.76
CA ALA A 1050 -13.83 -48.89 -19.89
C ALA A 1050 -13.27 -49.20 -21.28
N ALA A 1051 -13.70 -50.30 -21.90
CA ALA A 1051 -13.29 -50.73 -23.23
C ALA A 1051 -14.44 -50.62 -24.26
N ARG A 1052 -15.32 -49.60 -24.14
CA ARG A 1052 -16.55 -49.43 -24.95
C ARG A 1052 -16.34 -49.53 -26.47
N PHE A 1053 -15.15 -49.20 -26.94
CA PHE A 1053 -14.78 -49.18 -28.36
C PHE A 1053 -14.11 -50.48 -28.86
N TRP A 1054 -13.95 -51.49 -27.99
CA TRP A 1054 -13.37 -52.78 -28.36
C TRP A 1054 -14.43 -53.74 -28.90
N PRO A 1055 -14.10 -54.61 -29.87
CA PRO A 1055 -15.00 -55.67 -30.33
C PRO A 1055 -15.53 -56.50 -29.16
N GLN A 1056 -16.80 -56.93 -29.22
CA GLN A 1056 -17.42 -57.69 -28.12
C GLN A 1056 -16.62 -58.97 -27.78
N ALA A 1057 -16.16 -59.71 -28.78
CA ALA A 1057 -15.33 -60.90 -28.58
C ALA A 1057 -14.03 -60.59 -27.81
N GLU A 1058 -13.41 -59.43 -28.02
CA GLU A 1058 -12.19 -59.02 -27.30
C GLU A 1058 -12.49 -58.58 -25.87
N ARG A 1059 -13.65 -57.95 -25.61
CA ARG A 1059 -14.10 -57.61 -24.25
C ARG A 1059 -14.42 -58.88 -23.45
N GLU A 1060 -15.05 -59.87 -24.08
CA GLU A 1060 -15.32 -61.17 -23.47
C GLU A 1060 -14.03 -61.94 -23.20
N ALA A 1061 -13.05 -61.90 -24.12
CA ALA A 1061 -11.72 -62.47 -23.91
C ALA A 1061 -10.95 -61.80 -22.76
N LEU A 1062 -11.05 -60.47 -22.63
CA LEU A 1062 -10.47 -59.71 -21.51
C LEU A 1062 -11.06 -60.16 -20.17
N VAL A 1063 -12.39 -60.25 -20.08
CA VAL A 1063 -13.08 -60.72 -18.87
C VAL A 1063 -12.71 -62.19 -18.58
N GLY A 1064 -12.68 -63.05 -19.61
CA GLY A 1064 -12.29 -64.44 -19.47
C GLY A 1064 -10.87 -64.61 -18.91
N SER A 1065 -9.92 -63.79 -19.38
CA SER A 1065 -8.52 -63.82 -18.91
C SER A 1065 -8.41 -63.44 -17.43
N VAL A 1066 -9.13 -62.40 -17.01
CA VAL A 1066 -9.16 -61.96 -15.60
C VAL A 1066 -9.83 -63.00 -14.71
N MET A 1067 -10.95 -63.57 -15.15
CA MET A 1067 -11.65 -64.60 -14.38
C MET A 1067 -10.82 -65.88 -14.24
N ALA A 1068 -10.06 -66.26 -15.27
CA ALA A 1068 -9.13 -67.39 -15.22
C ALA A 1068 -7.99 -67.17 -14.21
N LEU A 1069 -7.46 -65.95 -14.09
CA LEU A 1069 -6.46 -65.60 -13.09
C LEU A 1069 -7.03 -65.60 -11.66
N LEU A 1070 -8.26 -65.10 -11.48
CA LEU A 1070 -8.93 -65.08 -10.18
C LEU A 1070 -9.31 -66.48 -9.69
N SER A 1071 -9.57 -67.42 -10.60
CA SER A 1071 -9.90 -68.81 -10.27
C SER A 1071 -8.68 -69.73 -10.21
N HIS A 1072 -7.48 -69.25 -10.54
CA HIS A 1072 -6.26 -70.06 -10.56
C HIS A 1072 -5.90 -70.59 -9.16
N PRO A 1073 -5.69 -71.91 -8.97
CA PRO A 1073 -5.42 -72.50 -7.66
C PRO A 1073 -4.25 -71.86 -6.92
N ASP A 1074 -3.14 -71.61 -7.62
CA ASP A 1074 -1.91 -71.03 -7.04
C ASP A 1074 -2.06 -69.56 -6.60
N LEU A 1075 -3.09 -68.85 -7.07
CA LEU A 1075 -3.32 -67.44 -6.73
C LEU A 1075 -4.41 -67.23 -5.69
N GLN A 1076 -5.20 -68.26 -5.34
CA GLN A 1076 -6.32 -68.09 -4.41
C GLN A 1076 -5.92 -67.53 -3.04
N GLY A 1077 -4.74 -67.93 -2.52
CA GLY A 1077 -4.21 -67.39 -1.25
C GLY A 1077 -3.87 -65.90 -1.31
N THR A 1078 -3.60 -65.36 -2.51
CA THR A 1078 -3.22 -63.95 -2.75
C THR A 1078 -4.42 -63.01 -2.94
N TYR A 1079 -5.64 -63.55 -3.01
CA TYR A 1079 -6.89 -62.79 -3.12
C TYR A 1079 -7.74 -62.86 -1.84
N SER A 1080 -7.13 -63.23 -0.71
CA SER A 1080 -7.78 -63.32 0.60
C SER A 1080 -7.98 -61.95 1.26
N THR A 1081 -8.73 -61.90 2.36
CA THR A 1081 -8.92 -60.69 3.20
C THR A 1081 -7.62 -60.15 3.80
N HIS A 1082 -6.55 -60.96 3.82
CA HIS A 1082 -5.22 -60.58 4.30
C HIS A 1082 -4.28 -60.13 3.17
N ALA A 1083 -4.82 -59.92 1.97
CA ALA A 1083 -4.08 -59.41 0.82
C ALA A 1083 -4.50 -57.97 0.48
N GLN A 1084 -3.51 -57.13 0.21
CA GLN A 1084 -3.69 -55.74 -0.19
C GLN A 1084 -3.16 -55.52 -1.61
N ALA A 1085 -3.86 -54.72 -2.40
CA ALA A 1085 -3.43 -54.33 -3.74
C ALA A 1085 -2.80 -52.93 -3.71
N GLU A 1086 -1.86 -52.67 -4.63
CA GLU A 1086 -1.22 -51.37 -4.82
C GLU A 1086 -0.54 -50.81 -3.54
N VAL A 1087 0.29 -51.64 -2.91
CA VAL A 1087 0.99 -51.29 -1.66
C VAL A 1087 2.22 -50.45 -1.98
N SER A 1088 2.17 -49.17 -1.62
CA SER A 1088 3.33 -48.27 -1.70
C SER A 1088 4.35 -48.60 -0.61
N ILE A 1089 5.60 -48.78 -0.99
CA ILE A 1089 6.71 -49.06 -0.09
C ILE A 1089 7.84 -48.06 -0.30
N MET A 1090 8.48 -47.69 0.81
CA MET A 1090 9.68 -46.85 0.80
C MET A 1090 10.68 -47.43 1.80
N GLY A 1091 11.94 -47.51 1.39
CA GLY A 1091 12.97 -48.09 2.22
C GLY A 1091 14.37 -47.70 1.77
N THR A 1092 15.36 -48.13 2.56
CA THR A 1092 16.77 -47.97 2.21
C THR A 1092 17.35 -49.34 1.88
N LEU A 1093 17.83 -49.50 0.65
CA LEU A 1093 18.54 -50.70 0.20
C LEU A 1093 20.04 -50.45 0.32
N LYS A 1094 20.78 -51.41 0.89
CA LYS A 1094 22.23 -51.35 0.95
C LYS A 1094 22.80 -52.33 -0.08
N LEU A 1095 23.49 -51.80 -1.09
CA LEU A 1095 24.22 -52.58 -2.09
C LEU A 1095 25.71 -52.25 -1.87
N GLY A 1096 26.51 -53.25 -1.49
CA GLY A 1096 27.90 -53.07 -1.08
C GLY A 1096 28.08 -52.02 0.03
N SER A 1097 28.87 -50.97 -0.22
CA SER A 1097 29.14 -49.89 0.73
C SER A 1097 28.20 -48.68 0.61
N GLN A 1098 27.28 -48.68 -0.37
CA GLN A 1098 26.38 -47.55 -0.65
C GLN A 1098 24.95 -47.84 -0.19
N SER A 1099 24.22 -46.79 0.20
CA SER A 1099 22.82 -46.87 0.60
C SER A 1099 21.95 -46.08 -0.36
N TYR A 1100 20.93 -46.73 -0.90
CA TYR A 1100 20.02 -46.19 -1.87
C TYR A 1100 18.62 -46.01 -1.27
N ALA A 1101 18.02 -44.85 -1.46
CA ALA A 1101 16.61 -44.66 -1.16
C ALA A 1101 15.77 -45.28 -2.29
N VAL A 1102 14.90 -46.21 -1.95
CA VAL A 1102 14.02 -46.89 -2.89
C VAL A 1102 12.58 -46.54 -2.57
N SER A 1103 11.83 -46.18 -3.61
CA SER A 1103 10.38 -45.97 -3.53
C SER A 1103 9.72 -46.75 -4.66
N GLY A 1104 8.76 -47.60 -4.32
CA GLY A 1104 8.10 -48.47 -5.28
C GLY A 1104 6.68 -48.85 -4.85
N ARG A 1105 5.97 -49.51 -5.74
CA ARG A 1105 4.59 -49.94 -5.52
C ARG A 1105 4.45 -51.40 -5.93
N ILE A 1106 3.98 -52.22 -5.00
CA ILE A 1106 3.77 -53.65 -5.19
C ILE A 1106 2.33 -53.84 -5.65
N ASP A 1107 2.12 -54.53 -6.77
CA ASP A 1107 0.77 -54.75 -7.30
C ASP A 1107 -0.12 -55.50 -6.30
N ARG A 1108 0.41 -56.53 -5.61
CA ARG A 1108 -0.30 -57.24 -4.56
C ARG A 1108 0.63 -57.85 -3.51
N LEU A 1109 0.26 -57.69 -2.24
CA LEU A 1109 0.99 -58.21 -1.08
C LEU A 1109 0.01 -59.01 -0.21
N ALA A 1110 0.32 -60.28 0.07
CA ALA A 1110 -0.49 -61.12 0.95
C ALA A 1110 0.32 -61.56 2.18
N ASN A 1111 -0.17 -61.25 3.37
CA ASN A 1111 0.46 -61.63 4.63
C ASN A 1111 -0.27 -62.83 5.25
N LEU A 1112 0.27 -64.03 5.06
CA LEU A 1112 -0.25 -65.28 5.61
C LEU A 1112 0.47 -65.62 6.93
N ASP A 1113 -0.02 -66.59 7.70
CA ASP A 1113 0.51 -66.87 9.04
C ASP A 1113 2.00 -67.28 9.04
N ASP A 1114 2.42 -68.08 8.07
CA ASP A 1114 3.78 -68.64 7.95
C ASP A 1114 4.67 -67.95 6.89
N ARG A 1115 4.07 -67.18 5.97
CA ARG A 1115 4.77 -66.56 4.83
C ARG A 1115 4.13 -65.26 4.35
N VAL A 1116 4.90 -64.46 3.62
CA VAL A 1116 4.45 -63.26 2.90
C VAL A 1116 4.64 -63.47 1.41
N ILE A 1117 3.62 -63.16 0.61
CA ILE A 1117 3.68 -63.29 -0.85
C ILE A 1117 3.69 -61.90 -1.48
N ILE A 1118 4.72 -61.62 -2.27
CA ILE A 1118 4.84 -60.42 -3.11
C ILE A 1118 4.49 -60.83 -4.53
N LEU A 1119 3.51 -60.19 -5.14
CA LEU A 1119 3.05 -60.51 -6.48
C LEU A 1119 3.08 -59.28 -7.38
N ASP A 1120 3.66 -59.44 -8.57
CA ASP A 1120 3.71 -58.41 -9.62
C ASP A 1120 3.16 -58.96 -10.94
N TYR A 1121 2.28 -58.20 -11.60
CA TYR A 1121 1.61 -58.61 -12.83
C TYR A 1121 2.34 -58.04 -14.05
N LYS A 1122 2.59 -58.88 -15.05
CA LYS A 1122 3.23 -58.49 -16.31
C LYS A 1122 2.34 -58.80 -17.51
N THR A 1123 2.29 -57.87 -18.45
CA THR A 1123 1.38 -57.92 -19.63
C THR A 1123 2.14 -58.11 -20.94
N ASN A 1124 3.34 -58.70 -20.89
CA ASN A 1124 4.22 -58.91 -22.05
C ASN A 1124 3.55 -59.76 -23.14
N ARG A 1125 3.75 -59.40 -24.42
CA ARG A 1125 3.21 -60.12 -25.60
C ARG A 1125 3.77 -61.53 -25.78
N VAL A 1126 4.99 -61.78 -25.31
CA VAL A 1126 5.66 -63.09 -25.35
C VAL A 1126 6.11 -63.41 -23.92
N PRO A 1127 5.30 -64.17 -23.17
CA PRO A 1127 5.70 -64.61 -21.83
C PRO A 1127 6.86 -65.61 -21.92
N PRO A 1128 7.82 -65.58 -20.98
CA PRO A 1128 8.93 -66.54 -20.93
C PRO A 1128 8.40 -67.96 -20.75
N GLY A 1129 9.11 -68.96 -21.30
CA GLY A 1129 8.74 -70.38 -21.21
C GLY A 1129 9.39 -71.13 -20.04
N GLU A 1130 10.50 -70.60 -19.51
CA GLU A 1130 11.24 -71.16 -18.36
C GLU A 1130 11.72 -70.02 -17.44
N GLU A 1131 11.94 -70.30 -16.15
CA GLU A 1131 12.36 -69.30 -15.13
C GLU A 1131 13.67 -68.57 -15.50
N SER A 1132 14.59 -69.26 -16.19
CA SER A 1132 15.87 -68.71 -16.67
C SER A 1132 15.69 -67.59 -17.72
N SER A 1133 14.60 -67.64 -18.49
CA SER A 1133 14.28 -66.70 -19.57
C SER A 1133 13.51 -65.45 -19.11
N ILE A 1134 13.26 -65.31 -17.80
CA ILE A 1134 12.61 -64.11 -17.23
C ILE A 1134 13.56 -62.90 -17.34
N PRO A 1135 13.08 -61.73 -17.85
CA PRO A 1135 13.88 -60.52 -17.95
C PRO A 1135 14.53 -60.10 -16.62
N PHE A 1136 15.77 -59.64 -16.68
CA PHE A 1136 16.52 -59.18 -15.48
C PHE A 1136 15.75 -58.13 -14.69
N ALA A 1137 15.17 -57.12 -15.36
CA ALA A 1137 14.40 -56.06 -14.72
C ALA A 1137 13.26 -56.58 -13.82
N HIS A 1138 12.59 -57.68 -14.21
CA HIS A 1138 11.50 -58.26 -13.41
C HIS A 1138 12.03 -58.99 -12.17
N LYS A 1139 13.17 -59.68 -12.31
CA LYS A 1139 13.86 -60.38 -11.20
C LYS A 1139 14.43 -59.38 -10.20
N ALA A 1140 15.11 -58.35 -10.69
CA ALA A 1140 15.67 -57.26 -9.91
C ALA A 1140 14.61 -56.49 -9.11
N GLN A 1141 13.48 -56.15 -9.74
CA GLN A 1141 12.38 -55.45 -9.09
C GLN A 1141 11.85 -56.20 -7.86
N LEU A 1142 11.58 -57.51 -7.99
CA LEU A 1142 11.09 -58.34 -6.88
C LEU A 1142 12.16 -58.60 -5.82
N ALA A 1143 13.42 -58.73 -6.21
CA ALA A 1143 14.52 -58.90 -5.25
C ALA A 1143 14.71 -57.65 -4.37
N ILE A 1144 14.59 -56.45 -4.96
CA ILE A 1144 14.58 -55.18 -4.22
C ILE A 1144 13.39 -55.11 -3.25
N TYR A 1145 12.19 -55.47 -3.70
CA TYR A 1145 11.00 -55.49 -2.83
C TYR A 1145 11.14 -56.45 -1.66
N ARG A 1146 11.68 -57.65 -1.90
CA ARG A 1146 11.97 -58.62 -0.84
C ARG A 1146 12.96 -58.06 0.18
N GLU A 1147 14.06 -57.44 -0.27
CA GLU A 1147 15.10 -56.95 0.63
C GLU A 1147 14.59 -55.79 1.51
N ILE A 1148 13.77 -54.90 0.95
CA ILE A 1148 13.15 -53.79 1.69
C ILE A 1148 12.12 -54.29 2.72
N LEU A 1149 11.38 -55.36 2.41
CA LEU A 1149 10.33 -55.89 3.29
C LEU A 1149 10.82 -56.91 4.31
N SER A 1150 11.98 -57.55 4.08
CA SER A 1150 12.55 -58.57 4.98
C SER A 1150 12.67 -58.11 6.44
N PRO A 1151 13.11 -56.87 6.75
CA PRO A 1151 13.18 -56.37 8.13
C PRO A 1151 11.83 -56.24 8.83
N LEU A 1152 10.73 -56.09 8.08
CA LEU A 1152 9.38 -55.90 8.62
C LEU A 1152 8.68 -57.22 8.99
N TYR A 1153 9.16 -58.35 8.46
CA TYR A 1153 8.57 -59.67 8.70
C TYR A 1153 9.59 -60.68 9.23
N PRO A 1154 10.22 -60.42 10.40
CA PRO A 1154 11.21 -61.32 10.96
C PRO A 1154 10.58 -62.68 11.30
N GLY A 1155 11.09 -63.75 10.69
CA GLY A 1155 10.62 -65.12 10.92
C GLY A 1155 9.56 -65.65 9.96
N LYS A 1156 9.11 -64.86 8.98
CA LYS A 1156 8.24 -65.35 7.87
C LYS A 1156 9.05 -65.52 6.59
N ARG A 1157 8.73 -66.56 5.82
CA ARG A 1157 9.30 -66.74 4.47
C ARG A 1157 8.66 -65.73 3.50
N ILE A 1158 9.44 -65.04 2.66
CA ILE A 1158 8.92 -64.14 1.63
C ILE A 1158 9.02 -64.81 0.26
N ASP A 1159 7.87 -65.14 -0.34
CA ASP A 1159 7.79 -65.71 -1.68
C ASP A 1159 7.47 -64.61 -2.71
N CYS A 1160 8.25 -64.53 -3.78
CA CYS A 1160 8.05 -63.55 -4.86
C CYS A 1160 7.49 -64.22 -6.11
N MET A 1161 6.32 -63.77 -6.57
CA MET A 1161 5.58 -64.35 -7.69
C MET A 1161 5.45 -63.35 -8.84
N LEU A 1162 5.73 -63.80 -10.07
CA LEU A 1162 5.43 -63.09 -11.31
C LEU A 1162 4.27 -63.76 -12.01
N VAL A 1163 3.26 -62.96 -12.37
CA VAL A 1163 2.09 -63.44 -13.10
C VAL A 1163 2.02 -62.78 -14.46
N TYR A 1164 2.18 -63.57 -15.52
CA TYR A 1164 2.00 -63.07 -16.89
C TYR A 1164 0.55 -63.21 -17.31
N THR A 1165 -0.12 -62.08 -17.51
CA THR A 1165 -1.58 -62.03 -17.68
C THR A 1165 -2.05 -62.49 -19.06
N GLU A 1166 -1.14 -62.61 -20.04
CA GLU A 1166 -1.49 -62.96 -21.43
C GLU A 1166 -1.81 -64.45 -21.60
N ASN A 1167 -1.11 -65.34 -20.89
CA ASN A 1167 -1.28 -66.80 -20.91
C ASN A 1167 -1.56 -67.40 -19.51
N ALA A 1168 -1.70 -66.56 -18.48
CA ALA A 1168 -1.83 -66.96 -17.09
C ALA A 1168 -0.66 -67.82 -16.55
N SER A 1169 0.55 -67.71 -17.11
CA SER A 1169 1.72 -68.38 -16.54
C SER A 1169 2.19 -67.69 -15.26
N ILE A 1170 2.44 -68.49 -14.24
CA ILE A 1170 2.85 -68.04 -12.90
C ILE A 1170 4.24 -68.61 -12.61
N TYR A 1171 5.14 -67.74 -12.17
CA TYR A 1171 6.49 -68.10 -11.77
C TYR A 1171 6.75 -67.66 -10.34
N THR A 1172 7.05 -68.62 -9.46
CA THR A 1172 7.56 -68.32 -8.11
C THR A 1172 9.07 -68.34 -8.17
N LEU A 1173 9.70 -67.18 -7.96
CA LEU A 1173 11.15 -67.05 -8.07
C LEU A 1173 11.85 -67.73 -6.90
N SER A 1174 12.83 -68.58 -7.22
CA SER A 1174 13.63 -69.26 -6.19
C SER A 1174 14.59 -68.29 -5.47
N ASP A 1175 14.97 -68.63 -4.23
CA ASP A 1175 15.91 -67.83 -3.42
C ASP A 1175 17.25 -67.60 -4.14
N GLY A 1176 17.73 -68.60 -4.88
CA GLY A 1176 18.96 -68.50 -5.66
C GLY A 1176 18.86 -67.45 -6.78
N VAL A 1177 17.72 -67.37 -7.47
CA VAL A 1177 17.49 -66.41 -8.56
C VAL A 1177 17.38 -64.98 -8.04
N LEU A 1178 16.73 -64.77 -6.89
CA LEU A 1178 16.62 -63.44 -6.26
C LEU A 1178 17.97 -62.97 -5.71
N ALA A 1179 18.76 -63.87 -5.11
CA ALA A 1179 20.12 -63.56 -4.63
C ALA A 1179 21.08 -63.24 -5.78
N LEU A 1180 21.01 -63.99 -6.89
CA LEU A 1180 21.77 -63.70 -8.11
C LEU A 1180 21.41 -62.33 -8.70
N ALA A 1181 20.12 -61.97 -8.74
CA ALA A 1181 19.69 -60.67 -9.24
C ALA A 1181 20.17 -59.48 -8.38
N LEU A 1182 20.22 -59.65 -7.04
CA LEU A 1182 20.80 -58.65 -6.14
C LEU A 1182 22.32 -58.57 -6.29
N ALA A 1183 23.01 -59.70 -6.44
CA ALA A 1183 24.46 -59.71 -6.68
C ALA A 1183 24.83 -59.06 -8.02
N GLU A 1184 24.06 -59.32 -9.08
CA GLU A 1184 24.22 -58.65 -10.38
C GLU A 1184 24.00 -57.12 -10.27
N LEU A 1185 23.09 -56.66 -9.41
CA LEU A 1185 22.90 -55.23 -9.07
C LEU A 1185 24.05 -54.63 -8.26
N GLU A 1186 24.83 -55.43 -7.53
CA GLU A 1186 26.03 -54.95 -6.81
C GLU A 1186 27.26 -54.83 -7.71
N THR A 1187 27.34 -55.66 -8.76
CA THR A 1187 28.48 -55.71 -9.68
C THR A 1187 28.39 -54.73 -10.86
N LYS A 1188 27.20 -54.19 -11.13
CA LYS A 1188 26.93 -53.17 -12.15
C LYS A 1188 26.70 -51.82 -11.46
#